data_AF-A0A4P9UNV7-F1
#
_entry.id   AF-A0A4P9UNV7-F1
#
_cell.length_a   1.000
_cell.length_b   1.000
_cell.length_c   1.000
_cell.angle_alpha   90.00
_cell.angle_beta   90.00
_cell.angle_gamma   90.00
#
_symmetry.space_group_name_H-M   'P 1'
#
loop_
_entity.id
_entity.type
_entity.pdbx_description
1 polymer ?
#
loop_
_entity_poly.entity_id
_entity_poly.type
_entity_poly.pdbx_seq_one_letter_code
_entity_poly.pdbx_strand_id
1 'polypeptide(L)'
;MNVTNTLTRNNGIGLIEVLIATVVVAVGLLAISSLQINLISGSSNNKIRSEAMLLANLKLEELKDRIEKEDSFDEIASGKETNWIVGSNENFARYWLVTDQTNPERKVVEVKVAWGATGQMVLNAANAAAANAAANSSASIANEQVIVQSVISFQSPGASMLAASDDERGLNAMSPSPSAESSDKIFDDLNVPLDDLTLFDAERGIYTREINGETQYFKENDMGGGDRVFLCSDLVYFENNLYTRRVNDDSIAGDESIELFSDNNDGLSCTRQIRFNGGIIIPIRGIVYSRATTGNNPNAGLLDVNLFTFNASESGAYCVFNPIANSTEAPYVCYVGGNCINGPDGTHLPRVDAETPLQLATAGQHTAVTECPKPAVAQIKVGPGGWRGNVGLLGIASNGNNVCFAEELAGPSSTINTARAYYTRRTNGNIVSNEGINKPYDCHNFLIINGKNTLTQISNECKARAATISGLKLASKYIQRNLTGTSPNSVDLITDVSYCPGDVAPTILVSGEIKNASTAPTVTITDGIQTPVECQATTTAYSCTITTNEPALTVNATSGSLVATCVMAPSTVGCTLNLATPTLTTYTITGNIIGGRREEVVIELAGTACTIDHTNAPSIYTCSIQTTANIATLSASGGGVTPSSVSVQLTPGTSDPTTVEGPNFNAIIPRTISGTISFTNQVTIAQASISVLEGNCGTAINPTGSQSYSCTVPDGVENTLTITISPPCSTGNNSRKYQITQGTNSSLGTGTLAIPLGTVTGNQTRDISVSRSNTNC
;
A
#
# COMPACT_ATOMS: atom_id res chain seq x y z
N MET A 1 -22.64 -97.53 -1.50
CA MET A 1 -22.63 -96.51 -2.57
C MET A 1 -21.81 -95.36 -2.04
N ASN A 2 -20.63 -95.14 -2.66
CA ASN A 2 -19.58 -94.24 -2.17
C ASN A 2 -19.98 -92.78 -2.36
N VAL A 3 -19.86 -91.98 -1.29
CA VAL A 3 -19.70 -90.53 -1.36
C VAL A 3 -18.41 -90.20 -0.61
N THR A 4 -17.32 -90.08 -1.35
CA THR A 4 -16.01 -89.62 -0.85
C THR A 4 -16.00 -88.09 -0.83
N ASN A 5 -15.98 -87.53 0.38
CA ASN A 5 -15.72 -86.11 0.62
C ASN A 5 -14.28 -85.75 0.22
N THR A 6 -14.12 -84.76 -0.65
CA THR A 6 -12.85 -84.12 -0.98
C THR A 6 -12.40 -83.20 0.16
N LEU A 7 -11.40 -83.64 0.93
CA LEU A 7 -10.63 -82.77 1.82
C LEU A 7 -9.57 -82.02 1.00
N THR A 8 -9.65 -80.70 1.01
CA THR A 8 -8.69 -79.79 0.37
C THR A 8 -7.33 -79.85 1.09
N ARG A 9 -6.27 -80.02 0.30
CA ARG A 9 -4.87 -80.11 0.73
C ARG A 9 -4.33 -78.69 0.96
N ASN A 10 -4.19 -78.27 2.21
CA ASN A 10 -3.40 -77.07 2.54
C ASN A 10 -1.91 -77.38 2.30
N ASN A 11 -1.34 -76.84 1.22
CA ASN A 11 0.10 -76.82 1.03
C ASN A 11 0.70 -75.86 2.06
N GLY A 12 1.29 -76.41 3.13
CA GLY A 12 2.04 -75.63 4.11
C GLY A 12 3.22 -74.92 3.45
N ILE A 13 3.50 -73.70 3.89
CA ILE A 13 4.66 -72.90 3.48
C ILE A 13 5.92 -73.72 3.77
N GLY A 14 6.77 -73.92 2.76
CA GLY A 14 7.99 -74.71 2.92
C GLY A 14 8.96 -74.03 3.88
N LEU A 15 9.59 -74.80 4.77
CA LEU A 15 10.60 -74.28 5.72
C LEU A 15 11.71 -73.48 5.01
N ILE A 16 12.06 -73.86 3.78
CA ILE A 16 13.05 -73.18 2.94
C ILE A 16 12.60 -71.76 2.53
N GLU A 17 11.31 -71.55 2.33
CA GLU A 17 10.74 -70.27 1.89
C GLU A 17 10.71 -69.27 3.03
N VAL A 18 10.44 -69.75 4.26
CA VAL A 18 10.58 -68.94 5.48
C VAL A 18 12.04 -68.59 5.77
N LEU A 19 12.97 -69.50 5.52
CA LEU A 19 14.42 -69.24 5.65
C LEU A 19 14.91 -68.20 4.62
N ILE A 20 14.47 -68.28 3.36
CA ILE A 20 14.84 -67.29 2.34
C ILE A 20 14.21 -65.93 2.68
N ALA A 21 12.94 -65.89 3.08
CA ALA A 21 12.27 -64.65 3.46
C ALA A 21 12.95 -63.97 4.66
N THR A 22 13.34 -64.73 5.68
CA THR A 22 14.06 -64.19 6.85
C THR A 22 15.45 -63.66 6.50
N VAL A 23 16.18 -64.30 5.60
CA VAL A 23 17.48 -63.79 5.11
C VAL A 23 17.30 -62.49 4.33
N VAL A 24 16.31 -62.42 3.43
CA VAL A 24 16.02 -61.19 2.66
C VAL A 24 15.62 -60.04 3.59
N VAL A 25 14.78 -60.30 4.59
CA VAL A 25 14.39 -59.30 5.59
C VAL A 25 15.59 -58.87 6.45
N ALA A 26 16.45 -59.81 6.87
CA ALA A 26 17.64 -59.48 7.67
C ALA A 26 18.63 -58.61 6.90
N VAL A 27 18.88 -58.89 5.61
CA VAL A 27 19.74 -58.07 4.75
C VAL A 27 19.14 -56.70 4.50
N GLY A 28 17.81 -56.61 4.29
CA GLY A 28 17.10 -55.35 4.16
C GLY A 28 17.20 -54.46 5.40
N LEU A 29 17.07 -55.05 6.60
CA LEU A 29 17.22 -54.34 7.87
C LEU A 29 18.66 -53.88 8.13
N LEU A 30 19.66 -54.67 7.71
CA LEU A 30 21.08 -54.30 7.77
C LEU A 30 21.39 -53.08 6.88
N ALA A 31 20.82 -53.02 5.68
CA ALA A 31 20.98 -51.89 4.76
C ALA A 31 20.37 -50.60 5.34
N ILE A 32 19.17 -50.67 5.94
CA ILE A 32 18.51 -49.52 6.58
C ILE A 32 19.31 -49.04 7.79
N SER A 33 19.83 -49.95 8.61
CA SER A 33 20.66 -49.62 9.77
C SER A 33 21.95 -48.90 9.35
N SER A 34 22.63 -49.38 8.31
CA SER A 34 23.82 -48.72 7.74
C SER A 34 23.51 -47.31 7.24
N LEU A 35 22.37 -47.11 6.57
CA LEU A 35 21.94 -45.79 6.10
C LEU A 35 21.65 -44.84 7.27
N GLN A 36 20.95 -45.32 8.31
CA GLN A 36 20.64 -44.53 9.50
C GLN A 36 21.91 -44.16 10.29
N ILE A 37 22.87 -45.09 10.42
CA ILE A 37 24.16 -44.84 11.08
C ILE A 37 24.95 -43.75 10.33
N ASN A 38 24.98 -43.80 9.00
CA ASN A 38 25.70 -42.82 8.18
C ASN A 38 25.05 -41.42 8.22
N LEU A 39 23.72 -41.34 8.30
CA LEU A 39 23.02 -40.05 8.45
C LEU A 39 23.24 -39.44 9.85
N ILE A 40 23.28 -40.28 10.89
CA ILE A 40 23.53 -39.83 12.28
C ILE A 40 24.98 -39.40 12.45
N SER A 41 25.96 -40.15 11.91
CA SER A 41 27.38 -39.78 11.97
C SER A 41 27.69 -38.52 11.17
N GLY A 42 27.07 -38.35 9.99
CA GLY A 42 27.15 -37.14 9.18
C GLY A 42 26.59 -35.90 9.89
N SER A 43 25.49 -36.05 10.63
CA SER A 43 24.90 -34.96 11.42
C SER A 43 25.81 -34.51 12.57
N SER A 44 26.43 -35.46 13.28
CA SER A 44 27.37 -35.15 14.37
C SER A 44 28.60 -34.40 13.85
N ASN A 45 29.22 -34.88 12.77
CA ASN A 45 30.42 -34.24 12.20
C ASN A 45 30.11 -32.84 11.64
N ASN A 46 28.94 -32.64 11.05
CA ASN A 46 28.51 -31.31 10.58
C ASN A 46 28.27 -30.33 11.74
N LYS A 47 27.78 -30.81 12.89
CA LYS A 47 27.66 -29.98 14.11
C LYS A 47 29.01 -29.59 14.67
N ILE A 48 29.95 -30.55 14.75
CA ILE A 48 31.34 -30.30 15.19
C ILE A 48 32.02 -29.28 14.26
N ARG A 49 31.85 -29.40 12.94
CA ARG A 49 32.38 -28.43 11.96
C ARG A 49 31.77 -27.04 12.08
N SER A 50 30.46 -26.96 12.30
CA SER A 50 29.77 -25.67 12.47
C SER A 50 30.24 -24.97 13.74
N GLU A 51 30.48 -25.72 14.82
CA GLU A 51 31.05 -25.22 16.06
C GLU A 51 32.52 -24.80 15.90
N ALA A 52 33.34 -25.59 15.20
CA ALA A 52 34.72 -25.24 14.85
C ALA A 52 34.80 -23.95 14.01
N MET A 53 33.89 -23.79 13.03
CA MET A 53 33.78 -22.60 12.20
C MET A 53 33.40 -21.37 13.02
N LEU A 54 32.48 -21.52 13.98
CA LEU A 54 32.14 -20.46 14.92
C LEU A 54 33.34 -20.06 15.77
N LEU A 55 34.10 -21.02 16.32
CA LEU A 55 35.30 -20.75 17.12
C LEU A 55 36.43 -20.09 16.33
N ALA A 56 36.55 -20.42 15.03
CA ALA A 56 37.48 -19.78 14.12
C ALA A 56 37.06 -18.33 13.83
N ASN A 57 35.79 -18.10 13.51
CA ASN A 57 35.23 -16.77 13.28
C ASN A 57 35.33 -15.89 14.54
N LEU A 58 35.01 -16.41 15.73
CA LEU A 58 35.13 -15.64 16.97
C LEU A 58 36.56 -15.15 17.22
N LYS A 59 37.57 -15.97 16.94
CA LYS A 59 38.97 -15.54 17.07
C LYS A 59 39.38 -14.56 15.98
N LEU A 60 38.89 -14.78 14.76
CA LEU A 60 39.12 -13.84 13.68
C LEU A 60 38.54 -12.46 14.00
N GLU A 61 37.32 -12.41 14.56
CA GLU A 61 36.70 -11.18 15.03
C GLU A 61 37.49 -10.53 16.17
N GLU A 62 37.98 -11.31 17.14
CA GLU A 62 38.88 -10.80 18.20
C GLU A 62 40.16 -10.16 17.63
N LEU A 63 40.71 -10.71 16.55
CA LEU A 63 41.89 -10.16 15.89
C LEU A 63 41.55 -8.93 15.01
N LYS A 64 40.35 -8.87 14.44
CA LYS A 64 39.83 -7.70 13.73
C LYS A 64 39.45 -6.55 14.66
N ASP A 65 39.12 -6.80 15.92
CA ASP A 65 38.82 -5.75 16.91
C ASP A 65 40.04 -4.87 17.25
N ARG A 66 41.25 -5.30 16.83
CA ARG A 66 42.54 -4.66 17.11
C ARG A 66 43.02 -3.67 16.03
N ILE A 67 42.11 -3.06 15.26
CA ILE A 67 42.43 -2.24 14.07
C ILE A 67 43.00 -0.84 14.41
N GLU A 68 42.91 -0.35 15.65
CA GLU A 68 43.43 0.97 16.03
C GLU A 68 44.99 1.02 16.07
N LYS A 69 45.59 2.03 15.41
CA LYS A 69 47.07 2.15 15.26
C LYS A 69 47.80 2.39 16.56
N GLU A 70 47.19 3.14 17.47
CA GLU A 70 47.97 3.81 18.52
C GLU A 70 48.61 2.85 19.53
N ASP A 71 48.23 1.57 19.57
CA ASP A 71 48.98 0.51 20.28
C ASP A 71 48.62 -0.94 19.83
N SER A 72 47.55 -1.18 19.06
CA SER A 72 46.95 -2.54 18.96
C SER A 72 47.19 -3.29 17.64
N PHE A 73 47.42 -2.59 16.52
CA PHE A 73 47.59 -3.24 15.21
C PHE A 73 48.93 -3.97 15.09
N ASP A 74 50.03 -3.35 15.52
CA ASP A 74 51.39 -3.92 15.45
C ASP A 74 51.58 -5.11 16.40
N GLU A 75 50.79 -5.18 17.47
CA GLU A 75 50.80 -6.28 18.44
C GLU A 75 50.12 -7.57 17.95
N ILE A 76 49.42 -7.52 16.81
CA ILE A 76 48.78 -8.72 16.22
C ILE A 76 49.90 -9.68 15.77
N ALA A 77 50.10 -10.74 16.55
CA ALA A 77 51.11 -11.76 16.33
C ALA A 77 50.50 -13.17 16.24
N SER A 78 51.23 -14.07 15.57
CA SER A 78 50.88 -15.49 15.49
C SER A 78 50.83 -16.14 16.87
N GLY A 79 49.88 -17.04 17.10
CA GLY A 79 49.68 -17.64 18.41
C GLY A 79 48.87 -18.94 18.39
N LYS A 80 48.73 -19.54 19.57
CA LYS A 80 47.91 -20.73 19.78
C LYS A 80 47.29 -20.73 21.17
N GLU A 81 46.18 -21.44 21.31
CA GLU A 81 45.66 -21.82 22.62
C GLU A 81 46.53 -22.93 23.22
N THR A 82 46.78 -22.84 24.53
CA THR A 82 47.60 -23.81 25.27
C THR A 82 46.78 -24.97 25.82
N ASN A 83 45.46 -24.78 25.93
CA ASN A 83 44.51 -25.77 26.46
C ASN A 83 43.40 -26.06 25.44
N TRP A 84 42.74 -27.19 25.63
CA TRP A 84 41.52 -27.53 24.90
C TRP A 84 40.40 -26.51 25.18
N ILE A 85 39.75 -26.05 24.12
CA ILE A 85 38.49 -25.32 24.18
C ILE A 85 37.37 -26.37 24.28
N VAL A 86 36.62 -26.36 25.38
CA VAL A 86 35.52 -27.30 25.60
C VAL A 86 34.32 -26.87 24.75
N GLY A 87 34.03 -27.63 23.70
CA GLY A 87 32.82 -27.48 22.90
C GLY A 87 31.66 -28.33 23.40
N SER A 88 30.48 -28.08 22.85
CA SER A 88 29.25 -28.82 23.13
C SER A 88 29.27 -30.22 22.51
N ASN A 89 30.00 -30.40 21.41
CA ASN A 89 30.06 -31.67 20.67
C ASN A 89 31.45 -32.33 20.70
N GLU A 90 32.53 -31.56 20.86
CA GLU A 90 33.91 -32.04 20.88
C GLU A 90 34.84 -30.99 21.54
N ASN A 91 36.05 -31.39 21.93
CA ASN A 91 37.09 -30.46 22.35
C ASN A 91 37.92 -29.96 21.17
N PHE A 92 38.23 -28.67 21.15
CA PHE A 92 38.92 -28.02 20.04
C PHE A 92 40.27 -27.42 20.44
N ALA A 93 41.24 -27.51 19.54
CA ALA A 93 42.50 -26.78 19.61
C ALA A 93 42.50 -25.71 18.53
N ARG A 94 42.85 -24.48 18.90
CA ARG A 94 42.84 -23.32 17.99
C ARG A 94 44.22 -22.67 17.90
N TYR A 95 44.62 -22.30 16.70
CA TYR A 95 45.83 -21.52 16.45
C TYR A 95 45.61 -20.52 15.32
N TRP A 96 46.46 -19.50 15.25
CA TRP A 96 46.41 -18.50 14.20
C TRP A 96 47.80 -18.10 13.74
N LEU A 97 47.94 -17.90 12.43
CA LEU A 97 49.16 -17.47 11.78
C LEU A 97 48.93 -16.06 11.22
N VAL A 98 49.83 -15.14 11.54
CA VAL A 98 49.83 -13.74 11.10
C VAL A 98 51.06 -13.51 10.23
N THR A 99 50.84 -13.03 9.01
CA THR A 99 51.90 -12.69 8.05
C THR A 99 51.83 -11.22 7.68
N ASP A 100 52.89 -10.47 7.91
CA ASP A 100 52.97 -9.05 7.53
C ASP A 100 53.22 -8.88 6.04
N GLN A 101 52.61 -7.86 5.45
CA GLN A 101 52.73 -7.46 4.05
C GLN A 101 52.92 -5.95 3.99
N THR A 102 53.89 -5.46 3.22
CA THR A 102 54.38 -4.07 3.32
C THR A 102 53.95 -3.14 2.18
N ASN A 103 53.19 -3.62 1.18
CA ASN A 103 52.73 -2.81 0.03
C ASN A 103 51.35 -3.28 -0.45
N PRO A 104 50.23 -2.66 -0.04
CA PRO A 104 50.06 -1.80 1.14
C PRO A 104 50.28 -2.55 2.47
N GLU A 105 50.50 -1.80 3.57
CA GLU A 105 50.69 -2.32 4.93
C GLU A 105 49.43 -3.06 5.44
N ARG A 106 49.55 -4.39 5.60
CA ARG A 106 48.45 -5.29 5.99
C ARG A 106 48.98 -6.57 6.64
N LYS A 107 48.13 -7.28 7.38
CA LYS A 107 48.43 -8.55 8.03
C LYS A 107 47.48 -9.64 7.54
N VAL A 108 48.00 -10.71 6.94
CA VAL A 108 47.21 -11.89 6.57
C VAL A 108 47.07 -12.78 7.80
N VAL A 109 45.84 -13.06 8.21
CA VAL A 109 45.51 -13.87 9.37
C VAL A 109 44.82 -15.15 8.94
N GLU A 110 45.42 -16.28 9.27
CA GLU A 110 44.84 -17.60 9.08
C GLU A 110 44.53 -18.20 10.45
N VAL A 111 43.25 -18.39 10.76
CA VAL A 111 42.78 -19.07 11.96
C VAL A 111 42.42 -20.51 11.63
N LYS A 112 42.94 -21.44 12.42
CA LYS A 112 42.71 -22.87 12.24
C LYS A 112 42.23 -23.50 13.54
N VAL A 113 41.17 -24.29 13.43
CA VAL A 113 40.57 -25.03 14.54
C VAL A 113 40.58 -26.50 14.19
N ALA A 114 41.20 -27.31 15.04
CA ALA A 114 41.32 -28.75 14.89
C ALA A 114 40.75 -29.48 16.10
N TRP A 115 40.25 -30.69 15.91
CA TRP A 115 39.74 -31.55 16.98
C TRP A 115 40.32 -32.96 16.86
N GLY A 116 39.97 -33.85 17.79
CA GLY A 116 40.42 -35.23 17.76
C GLY A 116 41.95 -35.39 17.78
N ALA A 117 42.47 -36.31 16.97
CA ALA A 117 43.91 -36.59 16.91
C ALA A 117 44.70 -35.40 16.36
N THR A 118 44.13 -34.68 15.39
CA THR A 118 44.74 -33.46 14.83
C THR A 118 44.82 -32.36 15.88
N GLY A 119 43.78 -32.17 16.70
CA GLY A 119 43.79 -31.19 17.79
C GLY A 119 44.87 -31.48 18.85
N GLN A 120 45.10 -32.74 19.19
CA GLN A 120 46.15 -33.13 20.14
C GLN A 120 47.56 -32.83 19.60
N MET A 121 47.79 -33.03 18.30
CA MET A 121 49.06 -32.69 17.65
C MET A 121 49.30 -31.17 17.64
N VAL A 122 48.24 -30.37 17.41
CA VAL A 122 48.28 -28.89 17.47
C VAL A 122 48.64 -28.39 18.87
N LEU A 123 48.05 -28.96 19.93
CA LEU A 123 48.38 -28.57 21.31
C LEU A 123 49.83 -28.91 21.69
N ASN A 124 50.36 -30.03 21.18
CA ASN A 124 51.73 -30.47 21.44
C ASN A 124 52.78 -29.68 20.65
N ALA A 125 52.38 -28.84 19.69
CA ALA A 125 53.31 -28.02 18.92
C ALA A 125 53.97 -26.93 19.78
N ALA A 126 55.26 -26.69 19.59
CA ALA A 126 56.00 -25.70 20.38
C ALA A 126 55.61 -24.25 20.07
N ASN A 127 55.12 -23.96 18.85
CA ASN A 127 54.73 -22.63 18.38
C ASN A 127 53.67 -22.72 17.27
N ALA A 128 53.14 -21.58 16.81
CA ALA A 128 52.10 -21.50 15.78
C ALA A 128 52.55 -22.07 14.42
N ALA A 129 53.81 -21.89 14.02
CA ALA A 129 54.35 -22.45 12.78
C ALA A 129 54.42 -23.99 12.82
N ALA A 130 54.84 -24.55 13.96
CA ALA A 130 54.84 -25.99 14.20
C ALA A 130 53.41 -26.56 14.29
N ALA A 131 52.46 -25.79 14.82
CA ALA A 131 51.04 -26.15 14.85
C ALA A 131 50.46 -26.23 13.43
N ASN A 132 50.82 -25.27 12.56
CA ASN A 132 50.44 -25.28 11.15
C ASN A 132 51.00 -26.51 10.42
N ALA A 133 52.29 -26.82 10.62
CA ALA A 133 52.90 -28.02 10.05
C ALA A 133 52.22 -29.31 10.56
N ALA A 134 51.91 -29.40 11.86
CA ALA A 134 51.23 -30.55 12.45
C ALA A 134 49.85 -30.78 11.82
N ALA A 135 49.05 -29.73 11.67
CA ALA A 135 47.71 -29.80 11.06
C ALA A 135 47.75 -30.17 9.56
N ASN A 136 48.82 -29.81 8.85
CA ASN A 136 48.99 -30.11 7.42
C ASN A 136 49.68 -31.46 7.14
N SER A 137 50.27 -32.10 8.15
CA SER A 137 51.15 -33.27 7.97
C SER A 137 50.45 -34.64 7.89
N SER A 138 49.13 -34.72 8.11
CA SER A 138 48.43 -36.00 8.23
C SER A 138 47.53 -36.31 7.03
N ALA A 139 48.04 -37.13 6.10
CA ALA A 139 47.38 -37.62 4.88
C ALA A 139 46.14 -38.53 5.12
N SER A 140 45.54 -38.54 6.30
CA SER A 140 44.36 -39.37 6.62
C SER A 140 43.27 -38.69 7.46
N ILE A 141 43.35 -37.36 7.71
CA ILE A 141 42.38 -36.65 8.58
C ILE A 141 42.10 -35.20 8.13
N ALA A 142 42.07 -34.94 6.83
CA ALA A 142 41.63 -33.65 6.27
C ALA A 142 40.19 -33.24 6.70
N ASN A 143 39.47 -34.12 7.39
CA ASN A 143 38.11 -33.92 7.88
C ASN A 143 38.00 -33.39 9.31
N GLU A 144 39.09 -33.33 10.10
CA GLU A 144 39.12 -32.93 11.53
C GLU A 144 39.69 -31.52 11.78
N GLN A 145 39.57 -30.65 10.77
CA GLN A 145 39.97 -29.25 10.89
C GLN A 145 39.08 -28.33 10.06
N VAL A 146 39.00 -27.07 10.50
CA VAL A 146 38.41 -25.94 9.77
C VAL A 146 39.45 -24.84 9.69
N ILE A 147 39.58 -24.24 8.51
CA ILE A 147 40.51 -23.16 8.21
C ILE A 147 39.68 -21.95 7.78
N VAL A 148 39.90 -20.81 8.43
CA VAL A 148 39.32 -19.52 8.06
C VAL A 148 40.46 -18.54 7.86
N GLN A 149 40.51 -17.93 6.68
CA GLN A 149 41.52 -16.95 6.31
C GLN A 149 40.88 -15.58 6.16
N SER A 150 41.63 -14.54 6.51
CA SER A 150 41.25 -13.15 6.34
C SER A 150 42.51 -12.30 6.22
N VAL A 151 42.40 -11.10 5.68
CA VAL A 151 43.46 -10.10 5.76
C VAL A 151 42.96 -8.96 6.64
N ILE A 152 43.84 -8.29 7.37
CA ILE A 152 43.54 -7.17 8.25
C ILE A 152 44.41 -6.00 7.80
N SER A 153 43.79 -4.87 7.49
CA SER A 153 44.45 -3.64 7.07
C SER A 153 44.06 -2.49 8.02
N PHE A 154 44.99 -1.57 8.20
CA PHE A 154 44.86 -0.46 9.14
C PHE A 154 43.75 0.55 8.78
N GLN A 155 43.45 0.74 7.48
CA GLN A 155 42.54 1.80 7.04
C GLN A 155 41.05 1.46 7.18
N SER A 156 40.66 0.18 7.14
CA SER A 156 39.31 -0.30 7.52
C SER A 156 39.20 -1.84 7.43
N PRO A 157 38.22 -2.47 8.10
CA PRO A 157 37.81 -3.86 7.83
C PRO A 157 37.42 -4.15 6.37
N GLY A 158 37.22 -3.13 5.53
CA GLY A 158 36.91 -3.29 4.11
C GLY A 158 38.15 -3.42 3.21
N ALA A 159 39.25 -2.74 3.52
CA ALA A 159 40.52 -2.88 2.78
C ALA A 159 41.21 -4.24 3.09
N SER A 160 40.90 -4.77 4.26
CA SER A 160 41.15 -6.13 4.75
C SER A 160 40.57 -7.25 3.87
N MET A 161 39.47 -7.03 3.14
CA MET A 161 38.89 -8.08 2.29
C MET A 161 39.47 -8.11 0.87
N LEU A 162 39.84 -6.97 0.28
CA LEU A 162 40.43 -6.94 -1.06
C LEU A 162 41.83 -7.58 -1.07
N ALA A 163 42.57 -7.42 0.02
CA ALA A 163 43.84 -8.10 0.17
C ALA A 163 43.74 -9.62 0.33
N ALA A 164 42.55 -10.16 0.66
CA ALA A 164 42.30 -11.59 0.64
C ALA A 164 42.01 -12.12 -0.77
N SER A 165 41.57 -11.27 -1.71
CA SER A 165 41.32 -11.64 -3.10
C SER A 165 42.53 -11.48 -4.04
N ASP A 166 43.57 -10.77 -3.62
CA ASP A 166 44.71 -10.35 -4.47
C ASP A 166 45.89 -11.33 -4.50
N ASP A 167 45.85 -12.45 -3.76
CA ASP A 167 46.91 -13.45 -3.86
C ASP A 167 46.68 -14.32 -5.10
N GLU A 168 47.66 -14.33 -6.02
CA GLU A 168 47.72 -15.08 -7.30
C GLU A 168 47.56 -16.62 -7.17
N ARG A 169 47.17 -17.12 -6.00
CA ARG A 169 46.75 -18.51 -5.77
C ARG A 169 45.24 -18.54 -5.66
N GLY A 170 44.62 -18.64 -6.84
CA GLY A 170 43.17 -18.73 -7.05
C GLY A 170 42.41 -19.33 -5.87
N LEU A 171 41.73 -18.45 -5.13
CA LEU A 171 40.60 -18.82 -4.30
C LEU A 171 39.49 -19.26 -5.24
N ASN A 172 39.25 -20.57 -5.31
CA ASN A 172 37.95 -21.09 -5.68
C ASN A 172 36.95 -20.71 -4.58
N ALA A 173 36.59 -19.42 -4.51
CA ALA A 173 35.52 -18.91 -3.68
C ALA A 173 34.18 -19.19 -4.37
N MET A 174 33.77 -20.45 -4.41
CA MET A 174 32.36 -20.82 -4.59
C MET A 174 31.61 -20.79 -3.25
N SER A 175 31.88 -19.80 -2.39
CA SER A 175 31.02 -19.50 -1.25
C SER A 175 30.01 -18.43 -1.68
N PRO A 176 28.70 -18.70 -1.63
CA PRO A 176 27.68 -17.71 -1.97
C PRO A 176 27.85 -16.44 -1.13
N SER A 177 27.97 -15.28 -1.76
CA SER A 177 27.99 -14.00 -1.05
C SER A 177 26.68 -13.86 -0.25
N PRO A 178 26.73 -13.39 1.02
CA PRO A 178 25.52 -13.10 1.80
C PRO A 178 24.61 -12.10 1.07
N SER A 179 25.19 -11.09 0.40
CA SER A 179 24.48 -10.04 -0.32
C SER A 179 23.88 -10.45 -1.68
N ALA A 180 24.11 -11.67 -2.16
CA ALA A 180 23.63 -12.13 -3.48
C ALA A 180 24.01 -11.18 -4.64
N GLU A 181 25.20 -10.59 -4.58
CA GLU A 181 25.71 -9.60 -5.55
C GLU A 181 24.86 -8.32 -5.70
N SER A 182 23.93 -8.06 -4.76
CA SER A 182 23.06 -6.87 -4.77
C SER A 182 23.79 -5.56 -4.49
N SER A 183 25.03 -5.64 -4.01
CA SER A 183 25.83 -4.50 -3.62
C SER A 183 27.32 -4.78 -3.81
N ASP A 184 28.04 -3.80 -4.32
CA ASP A 184 29.50 -3.86 -4.47
C ASP A 184 30.12 -2.67 -3.73
N LYS A 185 31.22 -2.92 -3.02
CA LYS A 185 32.08 -1.83 -2.56
C LYS A 185 32.96 -1.41 -3.74
N ILE A 186 32.88 -0.15 -4.12
CA ILE A 186 33.73 0.40 -5.17
C ILE A 186 34.96 1.01 -4.52
N PHE A 187 36.14 0.72 -5.07
CA PHE A 187 37.38 1.37 -4.66
C PHE A 187 37.72 2.45 -5.67
N ASP A 188 37.83 3.67 -5.17
CA ASP A 188 38.31 4.82 -5.91
C ASP A 188 39.82 4.98 -5.69
N ASP A 189 40.48 5.76 -6.55
CA ASP A 189 41.90 6.05 -6.41
C ASP A 189 42.15 6.73 -5.06
N LEU A 190 43.04 6.15 -4.25
CA LEU A 190 43.44 6.67 -2.94
C LEU A 190 44.91 7.11 -2.97
N ASN A 191 45.23 8.16 -2.23
CA ASN A 191 46.58 8.64 -1.98
C ASN A 191 47.42 8.87 -3.26
N VAL A 192 46.82 9.46 -4.28
CA VAL A 192 47.52 9.85 -5.51
C VAL A 192 48.50 10.98 -5.19
N PRO A 193 49.78 10.93 -5.61
CA PRO A 193 50.73 12.01 -5.35
C PRO A 193 50.21 13.37 -5.85
N LEU A 194 50.25 14.40 -5.00
CA LEU A 194 49.73 15.74 -5.35
C LEU A 194 50.51 16.39 -6.50
N ASP A 195 51.78 16.04 -6.70
CA ASP A 195 52.62 16.52 -7.80
C ASP A 195 52.09 16.11 -9.18
N ASP A 196 51.30 15.03 -9.25
CA ASP A 196 50.67 14.53 -10.47
C ASP A 196 49.29 15.18 -10.73
N LEU A 197 48.86 16.08 -9.83
CA LEU A 197 47.53 16.69 -9.85
C LEU A 197 47.63 18.21 -10.02
N THR A 198 46.56 18.80 -10.53
CA THR A 198 46.44 20.26 -10.72
C THR A 198 45.57 20.85 -9.63
N LEU A 199 46.04 21.87 -8.91
CA LEU A 199 45.25 22.49 -7.85
C LEU A 199 44.01 23.18 -8.44
N PHE A 200 42.83 22.80 -7.95
CA PHE A 200 41.54 23.30 -8.41
C PHE A 200 40.91 24.27 -7.40
N ASP A 201 40.86 23.89 -6.12
CA ASP A 201 40.38 24.72 -5.02
C ASP A 201 41.37 24.64 -3.84
N ALA A 202 42.12 25.71 -3.65
CA ALA A 202 43.12 25.83 -2.58
C ALA A 202 42.50 25.94 -1.18
N GLU A 203 41.28 26.45 -1.06
CA GLU A 203 40.60 26.61 0.24
C GLU A 203 40.14 25.26 0.79
N ARG A 204 39.72 24.37 -0.11
CA ARG A 204 39.18 23.03 0.22
C ARG A 204 40.16 21.89 -0.01
N GLY A 205 41.37 22.18 -0.48
CA GLY A 205 42.40 21.17 -0.78
C GLY A 205 41.99 20.24 -1.92
N ILE A 206 41.30 20.76 -2.94
CA ILE A 206 40.83 19.96 -4.08
C ILE A 206 41.75 20.15 -5.27
N TYR A 207 42.11 19.03 -5.89
CA TYR A 207 42.94 18.92 -7.06
C TYR A 207 42.19 18.19 -8.17
N THR A 208 42.65 18.35 -9.40
CA THR A 208 42.07 17.74 -10.59
C THR A 208 43.11 17.01 -11.43
N ARG A 209 42.66 15.98 -12.15
CA ARG A 209 43.45 15.27 -13.17
C ARG A 209 42.57 14.94 -14.36
N GLU A 210 43.05 15.25 -15.56
CA GLU A 210 42.39 14.87 -16.80
C GLU A 210 42.78 13.46 -17.21
N ILE A 211 41.81 12.55 -17.31
CA ILE A 211 42.02 11.20 -17.84
C ILE A 211 40.98 10.95 -18.93
N ASN A 212 41.43 10.57 -20.13
CA ASN A 212 40.57 10.23 -21.27
C ASN A 212 39.53 11.32 -21.63
N GLY A 213 39.81 12.59 -21.33
CA GLY A 213 38.90 13.72 -21.58
C GLY A 213 37.85 13.95 -20.49
N GLU A 214 37.94 13.27 -19.35
CA GLU A 214 37.12 13.52 -18.16
C GLU A 214 37.97 14.10 -17.03
N THR A 215 37.47 15.18 -16.42
CA THR A 215 38.04 15.78 -15.22
C THR A 215 37.71 14.93 -13.99
N GLN A 216 38.74 14.39 -13.34
CA GLN A 216 38.63 13.71 -12.06
C GLN A 216 39.05 14.63 -10.92
N TYR A 217 38.34 14.60 -9.80
CA TYR A 217 38.62 15.43 -8.63
C TYR A 217 39.25 14.59 -7.51
N PHE A 218 40.17 15.19 -6.77
CA PHE A 218 40.90 14.57 -5.67
C PHE A 218 40.94 15.53 -4.49
N LYS A 219 40.70 15.05 -3.27
CA LYS A 219 40.82 15.83 -2.05
C LYS A 219 42.09 15.44 -1.30
N GLU A 220 42.87 16.41 -0.87
CA GLU A 220 44.07 16.18 -0.08
C GLU A 220 43.74 15.40 1.20
N ASN A 221 44.53 14.37 1.47
CA ASN A 221 44.40 13.50 2.63
C ASN A 221 45.53 13.75 3.65
N ASP A 222 45.40 13.20 4.85
CA ASP A 222 46.37 13.39 5.94
C ASP A 222 47.76 12.78 5.65
N MET A 223 47.90 12.02 4.56
CA MET A 223 49.15 11.41 4.12
C MET A 223 49.90 12.27 3.08
N GLY A 224 49.37 13.45 2.71
CA GLY A 224 49.97 14.35 1.73
C GLY A 224 49.75 13.91 0.27
N GLY A 225 48.80 13.01 0.03
CA GLY A 225 48.29 12.64 -1.30
C GLY A 225 46.84 13.09 -1.50
N GLY A 226 46.26 12.74 -2.65
CA GLY A 226 44.86 13.04 -3.00
C GLY A 226 43.99 11.79 -3.10
N ASP A 227 42.85 11.79 -2.43
CA ASP A 227 41.81 10.75 -2.53
C ASP A 227 40.72 11.19 -3.50
N ARG A 228 40.30 10.30 -4.40
CA ARG A 228 39.32 10.67 -5.43
C ARG A 228 37.95 11.00 -4.82
N VAL A 229 37.40 12.13 -5.25
CA VAL A 229 36.10 12.67 -4.85
C VAL A 229 35.28 13.08 -6.09
N PHE A 230 34.00 13.37 -5.87
CA PHE A 230 33.06 13.82 -6.88
C PHE A 230 32.44 15.14 -6.45
N LEU A 231 32.02 15.99 -7.39
CA LEU A 231 31.29 17.21 -7.04
C LEU A 231 29.87 16.84 -6.59
N CYS A 232 29.46 17.28 -5.40
CA CYS A 232 28.12 17.03 -4.90
C CYS A 232 27.03 17.66 -5.79
N SER A 233 27.36 18.74 -6.51
CA SER A 233 26.46 19.40 -7.47
C SER A 233 26.06 18.52 -8.65
N ASP A 234 26.87 17.51 -8.98
CA ASP A 234 26.64 16.60 -10.11
C ASP A 234 25.83 15.37 -9.69
N LEU A 235 25.48 15.29 -8.40
CA LEU A 235 24.79 14.18 -7.77
C LEU A 235 23.41 14.62 -7.31
N VAL A 236 22.51 13.65 -7.10
CA VAL A 236 21.19 13.94 -6.55
C VAL A 236 21.22 13.80 -5.04
N TYR A 237 20.78 14.83 -4.32
CA TYR A 237 20.61 14.77 -2.88
C TYR A 237 19.71 13.60 -2.46
N PHE A 238 20.16 12.88 -1.45
CA PHE A 238 19.43 11.83 -0.76
C PHE A 238 19.39 12.15 0.74
N GLU A 239 18.67 11.36 1.53
CA GLU A 239 18.55 11.62 2.96
C GLU A 239 19.88 11.45 3.73
N ASN A 240 19.98 12.07 4.90
CA ASN A 240 21.12 11.94 5.83
C ASN A 240 22.48 12.42 5.27
N ASN A 241 22.49 13.53 4.51
CA ASN A 241 23.69 14.09 3.85
C ASN A 241 24.38 13.08 2.93
N LEU A 242 23.57 12.24 2.30
CA LEU A 242 24.01 11.32 1.27
C LEU A 242 23.55 11.85 -0.08
N TYR A 243 24.25 11.41 -1.12
CA TYR A 243 23.94 11.73 -2.50
C TYR A 243 23.92 10.45 -3.30
N THR A 244 23.18 10.44 -4.40
CA THR A 244 23.04 9.27 -5.25
C THR A 244 23.14 9.61 -6.72
N ARG A 245 23.55 8.60 -7.49
CA ARG A 245 23.55 8.62 -8.95
C ARG A 245 23.14 7.26 -9.48
N ARG A 246 22.23 7.23 -10.45
CA ARG A 246 21.94 6.02 -11.22
C ARG A 246 22.98 5.84 -12.32
N VAL A 247 23.40 4.60 -12.53
CA VAL A 247 24.41 4.23 -13.53
C VAL A 247 24.02 2.96 -14.25
N ASN A 248 24.38 2.95 -15.52
CA ASN A 248 24.40 1.78 -16.37
C ASN A 248 25.80 1.14 -16.29
N ASP A 249 25.87 -0.09 -15.79
CA ASP A 249 27.13 -0.77 -15.49
C ASP A 249 27.26 -2.12 -16.21
N ASP A 250 26.22 -2.61 -16.89
CA ASP A 250 26.26 -3.88 -17.64
C ASP A 250 26.28 -3.71 -19.18
N SER A 251 26.41 -2.47 -19.68
CA SER A 251 26.38 -2.13 -21.11
C SER A 251 25.05 -2.45 -21.82
N ILE A 252 23.98 -2.75 -21.07
CA ILE A 252 22.62 -2.91 -21.56
C ILE A 252 21.84 -1.67 -21.14
N ALA A 253 21.18 -0.98 -22.08
CA ALA A 253 20.43 0.24 -21.79
C ALA A 253 19.48 0.07 -20.59
N GLY A 254 19.66 0.91 -19.56
CA GLY A 254 19.08 0.75 -18.24
C GLY A 254 19.75 1.64 -17.19
N ASP A 255 19.06 1.85 -16.07
CA ASP A 255 19.55 2.52 -14.87
C ASP A 255 19.53 1.54 -13.67
N GLU A 256 20.14 0.39 -13.88
CA GLU A 256 20.05 -0.78 -13.03
C GLU A 256 20.91 -0.70 -11.76
N SER A 257 21.91 0.18 -11.72
CA SER A 257 22.78 0.39 -10.56
C SER A 257 22.61 1.77 -9.95
N ILE A 258 22.83 1.86 -8.65
CA ILE A 258 22.78 3.11 -7.87
C ILE A 258 24.08 3.24 -7.09
N GLU A 259 24.83 4.31 -7.32
CA GLU A 259 25.98 4.68 -6.51
C GLU A 259 25.57 5.64 -5.40
N LEU A 260 25.99 5.34 -4.18
CA LEU A 260 25.75 6.14 -2.98
C LEU A 260 27.04 6.87 -2.59
N PHE A 261 26.91 8.15 -2.25
CA PHE A 261 28.00 9.04 -1.88
C PHE A 261 27.70 9.70 -0.53
N SER A 262 28.73 9.98 0.25
CA SER A 262 28.65 10.76 1.49
C SER A 262 29.22 12.16 1.27
N ASP A 263 28.57 13.18 1.84
CA ASP A 263 29.12 14.53 1.90
C ASP A 263 30.42 14.56 2.73
N ASN A 264 31.44 15.25 2.21
CA ASN A 264 32.69 15.48 2.94
C ASN A 264 32.62 16.71 3.88
N ASN A 265 31.44 17.34 4.01
CA ASN A 265 31.14 18.52 4.81
C ASN A 265 32.00 19.75 4.49
N ASP A 266 32.46 19.87 3.25
CA ASP A 266 33.22 21.03 2.73
C ASP A 266 32.38 21.92 1.78
N GLY A 267 31.11 21.56 1.59
CA GLY A 267 30.16 22.25 0.73
C GLY A 267 30.39 22.07 -0.77
N LEU A 268 31.27 21.14 -1.19
CA LEU A 268 31.63 20.95 -2.60
C LEU A 268 31.78 19.48 -3.00
N SER A 269 32.47 18.67 -2.19
CA SER A 269 32.92 17.34 -2.57
C SER A 269 32.23 16.21 -1.80
N CYS A 270 31.99 15.12 -2.53
CA CYS A 270 31.28 13.94 -2.09
C CYS A 270 32.15 12.71 -2.37
N THR A 271 32.22 11.78 -1.42
CA THR A 271 33.00 10.54 -1.54
C THR A 271 32.08 9.36 -1.80
N ARG A 272 32.38 8.55 -2.82
CA ARG A 272 31.59 7.37 -3.17
C ARG A 272 31.81 6.27 -2.13
N GLN A 273 30.72 5.65 -1.67
CA GLN A 273 30.74 4.68 -0.57
C GLN A 273 30.43 3.25 -1.02
N ILE A 274 29.32 3.07 -1.74
CA ILE A 274 28.83 1.75 -2.15
C ILE A 274 28.02 1.84 -3.44
N ARG A 275 27.97 0.75 -4.21
CA ARG A 275 27.02 0.55 -5.31
C ARG A 275 25.95 -0.45 -4.92
N PHE A 276 24.71 -0.18 -5.30
CA PHE A 276 23.60 -1.12 -5.24
C PHE A 276 23.21 -1.51 -6.67
N ASN A 277 23.35 -2.78 -7.02
CA ASN A 277 23.19 -3.31 -8.38
C ASN A 277 21.74 -3.72 -8.72
N GLY A 278 20.85 -3.54 -7.74
CA GLY A 278 19.49 -4.06 -7.74
C GLY A 278 18.41 -3.15 -8.29
N GLY A 279 18.78 -1.95 -8.76
CA GLY A 279 17.85 -0.92 -9.24
C GLY A 279 17.12 -0.13 -8.14
N ILE A 280 17.25 -0.52 -6.86
CA ILE A 280 16.55 0.08 -5.72
C ILE A 280 17.39 0.01 -4.44
N ILE A 281 17.30 1.06 -3.63
CA ILE A 281 17.78 1.14 -2.25
C ILE A 281 16.63 0.84 -1.29
N ILE A 282 16.86 -0.11 -0.38
CA ILE A 282 15.92 -0.49 0.67
C ILE A 282 16.45 0.02 2.01
N PRO A 283 15.74 0.96 2.67
CA PRO A 283 16.10 1.42 4.00
C PRO A 283 15.60 0.46 5.11
N ILE A 284 16.43 0.30 6.13
CA ILE A 284 16.13 -0.35 7.42
C ILE A 284 16.40 0.68 8.52
N ARG A 285 15.36 1.16 9.19
CA ARG A 285 15.45 2.23 10.19
C ARG A 285 15.07 1.79 11.59
N GLY A 286 15.65 2.45 12.59
CA GLY A 286 15.28 2.27 13.97
C GLY A 286 16.05 3.20 14.89
N ILE A 287 15.87 3.01 16.19
CA ILE A 287 16.60 3.74 17.23
C ILE A 287 17.42 2.74 18.03
N VAL A 288 18.68 3.08 18.28
CA VAL A 288 19.54 2.37 19.24
C VAL A 288 19.31 3.00 20.60
N TYR A 289 18.84 2.22 21.57
CA TYR A 289 18.67 2.64 22.96
C TYR A 289 19.76 2.01 23.82
N SER A 290 20.50 2.83 24.56
CA SER A 290 21.38 2.37 25.62
C SER A 290 20.69 2.48 26.97
N ARG A 291 20.54 1.34 27.64
CA ARG A 291 20.16 1.25 29.06
C ARG A 291 21.21 0.48 29.88
N ALA A 292 22.38 0.28 29.28
CA ALA A 292 23.59 -0.16 29.98
C ALA A 292 24.13 1.00 30.84
N THR A 293 24.89 0.69 31.88
CA THR A 293 25.47 1.67 32.82
C THR A 293 26.99 1.74 32.66
N THR A 294 27.56 2.91 32.89
CA THR A 294 29.02 3.19 32.87
C THR A 294 29.82 2.51 34.00
N GLY A 295 29.16 1.67 34.81
CA GLY A 295 29.77 0.94 35.91
C GLY A 295 28.74 0.22 36.78
N ASN A 296 29.23 -0.40 37.86
CA ASN A 296 28.42 -1.22 38.78
C ASN A 296 27.82 -0.43 39.96
N ASN A 297 28.06 0.88 40.04
CA ASN A 297 27.55 1.72 41.13
C ASN A 297 26.06 2.06 40.92
N PRO A 298 25.26 2.15 42.00
CA PRO A 298 23.83 2.48 41.91
C PRO A 298 23.54 3.89 41.36
N ASN A 299 24.55 4.77 41.30
CA ASN A 299 24.47 6.11 40.69
C ASN A 299 25.20 6.20 39.33
N ALA A 300 25.58 5.06 38.72
CA ALA A 300 26.25 5.06 37.43
C ALA A 300 25.30 5.57 36.34
N GLY A 301 25.75 6.56 35.58
CA GLY A 301 25.02 7.07 34.42
C GLY A 301 24.88 6.01 33.34
N LEU A 302 23.91 6.22 32.44
CA LEU A 302 23.74 5.37 31.27
C LEU A 302 24.93 5.50 30.32
N LEU A 303 25.24 4.41 29.63
CA LEU A 303 26.33 4.34 28.67
C LEU A 303 25.96 5.10 27.39
N ASP A 304 26.90 5.89 26.88
CA ASP A 304 26.74 6.66 25.64
C ASP A 304 26.62 5.72 24.43
N VAL A 305 25.65 6.00 23.55
CA VAL A 305 25.49 5.21 22.31
C VAL A 305 26.58 5.49 21.27
N ASN A 306 27.35 6.59 21.41
CA ASN A 306 28.50 6.90 20.54
C ASN A 306 29.69 5.93 20.70
N LEU A 307 29.65 5.04 21.69
CA LEU A 307 30.64 3.98 21.87
C LEU A 307 30.40 2.77 20.96
N PHE A 308 29.31 2.79 20.18
CA PHE A 308 28.91 1.69 19.30
C PHE A 308 28.81 2.19 17.86
N THR A 309 29.04 1.27 16.92
CA THR A 309 28.88 1.53 15.48
C THR A 309 28.24 0.32 14.79
N PHE A 310 27.87 0.46 13.52
CA PHE A 310 27.30 -0.63 12.73
C PHE A 310 28.36 -1.30 11.85
N ASN A 311 28.33 -2.63 11.77
CA ASN A 311 29.11 -3.36 10.75
C ASN A 311 28.31 -3.40 9.44
N ALA A 312 28.63 -2.52 8.50
CA ALA A 312 27.93 -2.45 7.22
C ALA A 312 28.70 -3.19 6.08
N SER A 313 30.04 -3.32 6.23
CA SER A 313 30.95 -3.74 5.15
C SER A 313 30.90 -5.24 4.83
N GLU A 314 30.68 -6.13 5.81
CA GLU A 314 30.60 -7.58 5.56
C GLU A 314 29.25 -8.00 4.97
N SER A 315 28.21 -7.19 5.18
CA SER A 315 26.88 -7.46 4.68
C SER A 315 26.60 -6.87 3.30
N GLY A 316 27.36 -5.88 2.82
CA GLY A 316 26.96 -5.11 1.63
C GLY A 316 25.83 -4.11 1.93
N ALA A 317 25.79 -3.63 3.18
CA ALA A 317 24.90 -2.58 3.62
C ALA A 317 25.72 -1.28 3.79
N TYR A 318 25.06 -0.13 3.77
CA TYR A 318 25.68 1.13 4.22
C TYR A 318 24.82 1.71 5.33
N CYS A 319 25.37 1.84 6.54
CA CYS A 319 24.65 2.31 7.70
C CYS A 319 25.10 3.72 8.10
N VAL A 320 24.15 4.62 8.31
CA VAL A 320 24.36 5.92 8.93
C VAL A 320 23.91 5.85 10.37
N PHE A 321 24.84 6.17 11.28
CA PHE A 321 24.60 6.24 12.71
C PHE A 321 25.49 7.33 13.29
N ASN A 322 24.92 8.52 13.47
CA ASN A 322 25.64 9.72 13.92
C ASN A 322 25.08 10.21 15.28
N PRO A 323 25.34 9.47 16.38
CA PRO A 323 24.86 9.85 17.70
C PRO A 323 25.54 11.13 18.20
N ILE A 324 24.80 11.94 18.96
CA ILE A 324 25.35 13.09 19.69
C ILE A 324 26.09 12.57 20.93
N ALA A 325 27.25 13.13 21.25
CA ALA A 325 28.00 12.78 22.45
C ALA A 325 27.15 12.92 23.72
N ASN A 326 27.27 11.94 24.63
CA ASN A 326 26.49 11.74 25.84
C ASN A 326 25.01 11.39 25.63
N SER A 327 24.59 11.05 24.39
CA SER A 327 23.23 10.58 24.16
C SER A 327 23.06 9.13 24.60
N THR A 328 21.89 8.80 25.13
CA THR A 328 21.53 7.42 25.49
C THR A 328 20.63 6.75 24.45
N GLU A 329 20.31 7.47 23.38
CA GLU A 329 19.56 6.98 22.24
C GLU A 329 19.89 7.77 20.97
N ALA A 330 19.91 7.09 19.82
CA ALA A 330 20.11 7.74 18.53
C ALA A 330 19.46 6.95 17.40
N PRO A 331 18.89 7.63 16.39
CA PRO A 331 18.36 6.97 15.20
C PRO A 331 19.51 6.41 14.35
N TYR A 332 19.22 5.31 13.65
CA TYR A 332 20.09 4.73 12.64
C TYR A 332 19.28 4.40 11.39
N VAL A 333 19.96 4.36 10.25
CA VAL A 333 19.42 3.83 8.99
C VAL A 333 20.49 3.01 8.30
N CYS A 334 20.12 1.82 7.82
CA CYS A 334 20.96 1.00 6.97
C CYS A 334 20.31 0.84 5.60
N TYR A 335 21.06 1.14 4.55
CA TYR A 335 20.65 1.01 3.16
C TYR A 335 21.21 -0.30 2.59
N VAL A 336 20.34 -1.05 1.92
CA VAL A 336 20.70 -2.31 1.27
C VAL A 336 20.13 -2.37 -0.16
N GLY A 337 20.75 -3.16 -1.04
CA GLY A 337 20.32 -3.30 -2.43
C GLY A 337 19.14 -4.27 -2.58
N GLY A 338 18.06 -3.85 -3.26
CA GLY A 338 16.95 -4.74 -3.61
C GLY A 338 17.16 -5.50 -4.91
N ASN A 339 16.07 -5.95 -5.55
CA ASN A 339 16.10 -6.46 -6.92
C ASN A 339 14.80 -6.10 -7.65
N CYS A 340 14.92 -5.20 -8.62
CA CYS A 340 13.82 -4.68 -9.43
C CYS A 340 13.41 -5.53 -10.63
N ILE A 341 14.05 -6.68 -10.89
CA ILE A 341 13.74 -7.50 -12.08
C ILE A 341 12.26 -7.93 -12.17
N ASN A 342 11.58 -8.03 -11.03
CA ASN A 342 10.14 -8.29 -10.93
C ASN A 342 9.41 -7.19 -10.13
N GLY A 343 10.01 -6.01 -10.00
CA GLY A 343 9.45 -4.87 -9.25
C GLY A 343 8.52 -4.01 -10.11
N PRO A 344 7.64 -3.19 -9.51
CA PRO A 344 6.89 -2.19 -10.24
C PRO A 344 7.82 -1.08 -10.73
N ASP A 345 7.51 -0.45 -11.87
CA ASP A 345 8.21 0.76 -12.32
C ASP A 345 8.10 1.88 -11.27
N GLY A 346 9.20 2.61 -11.07
CA GLY A 346 9.16 3.83 -10.28
C GLY A 346 8.28 4.90 -10.91
N THR A 347 7.66 5.71 -10.06
CA THR A 347 6.69 6.74 -10.46
C THR A 347 7.15 8.15 -10.15
N HIS A 348 8.15 8.32 -9.28
CA HIS A 348 8.61 9.64 -8.84
C HIS A 348 10.03 9.96 -9.32
N LEU A 349 10.29 11.23 -9.63
CA LEU A 349 11.64 11.74 -9.88
C LEU A 349 12.45 11.80 -8.58
N PRO A 350 13.78 11.68 -8.65
CA PRO A 350 14.69 11.93 -7.54
C PRO A 350 14.43 13.30 -6.91
N ARG A 351 14.47 13.35 -5.59
CA ARG A 351 14.20 14.58 -4.86
C ARG A 351 15.44 15.47 -4.87
N VAL A 352 15.26 16.75 -5.21
CA VAL A 352 16.37 17.73 -5.22
C VAL A 352 16.68 18.30 -3.83
N ASP A 353 15.70 18.32 -2.92
CA ASP A 353 15.88 18.71 -1.52
C ASP A 353 14.73 18.20 -0.62
N ALA A 354 14.85 18.42 0.68
CA ALA A 354 13.87 17.96 1.67
C ALA A 354 12.52 18.73 1.65
N GLU A 355 12.35 19.75 0.81
CA GLU A 355 11.19 20.66 0.82
C GLU A 355 10.40 20.65 -0.50
N THR A 356 11.03 20.21 -1.61
CA THR A 356 10.45 20.19 -2.95
C THR A 356 9.43 19.04 -3.08
N PRO A 357 8.23 19.29 -3.66
CA PRO A 357 7.24 18.25 -3.91
C PRO A 357 7.77 17.15 -4.85
N LEU A 358 7.37 15.89 -4.59
CA LEU A 358 7.68 14.77 -5.48
C LEU A 358 7.01 14.99 -6.84
N GLN A 359 7.82 14.98 -7.91
CA GLN A 359 7.35 15.09 -9.29
C GLN A 359 7.23 13.71 -9.92
N LEU A 360 6.30 13.52 -10.86
CA LEU A 360 6.11 12.24 -11.54
C LEU A 360 7.19 12.01 -12.61
N ALA A 361 7.72 10.79 -12.67
CA ALA A 361 8.71 10.36 -13.64
C ALA A 361 8.06 9.81 -14.94
N THR A 362 8.53 10.31 -16.07
CA THR A 362 8.21 9.78 -17.40
C THR A 362 9.19 8.66 -17.76
N ALA A 363 8.83 7.79 -18.72
CA ALA A 363 9.72 6.71 -19.17
C ALA A 363 11.07 7.25 -19.67
N GLY A 364 12.17 6.62 -19.25
CA GLY A 364 13.53 7.06 -19.59
C GLY A 364 14.09 8.19 -18.70
N GLN A 365 13.35 8.63 -17.68
CA GLN A 365 13.89 9.51 -16.63
C GLN A 365 14.34 8.68 -15.42
N HIS A 366 15.41 9.13 -14.75
CA HIS A 366 15.80 8.58 -13.45
C HIS A 366 14.64 8.74 -12.47
N THR A 367 14.33 7.67 -11.73
CA THR A 367 13.33 7.67 -10.65
C THR A 367 14.01 7.77 -9.29
N ALA A 368 13.24 8.10 -8.24
CA ALA A 368 13.71 8.07 -6.86
C ALA A 368 14.41 6.74 -6.54
N VAL A 369 15.53 6.79 -5.82
CA VAL A 369 16.38 5.61 -5.55
C VAL A 369 15.73 4.58 -4.62
N THR A 370 14.68 4.97 -3.90
CA THR A 370 13.83 4.08 -3.09
C THR A 370 12.70 3.44 -3.91
N GLU A 371 12.68 3.66 -5.23
CA GLU A 371 11.80 3.04 -6.20
C GLU A 371 12.65 2.38 -7.30
N CYS A 372 12.06 1.45 -8.04
CA CYS A 372 12.72 0.89 -9.20
C CYS A 372 12.88 1.93 -10.32
N PRO A 373 13.84 1.75 -11.25
CA PRO A 373 13.90 2.55 -12.46
C PRO A 373 12.64 2.36 -13.33
N LYS A 374 12.48 3.19 -14.36
CA LYS A 374 11.37 3.10 -15.33
C LYS A 374 11.93 2.98 -16.75
N PRO A 375 11.99 1.77 -17.34
CA PRO A 375 11.41 0.51 -16.85
C PRO A 375 12.18 -0.11 -15.67
N ALA A 376 11.50 -0.94 -14.87
CA ALA A 376 12.09 -1.67 -13.76
C ALA A 376 13.13 -2.69 -14.26
N VAL A 377 14.38 -2.49 -13.86
CA VAL A 377 15.55 -3.28 -14.27
C VAL A 377 16.53 -3.42 -13.11
N ALA A 378 17.32 -4.49 -13.13
CA ALA A 378 18.38 -4.80 -12.18
C ALA A 378 19.48 -5.58 -12.91
N GLN A 379 20.72 -5.58 -12.41
CA GLN A 379 21.79 -6.38 -13.01
C GLN A 379 21.49 -7.88 -12.92
N ILE A 380 21.84 -8.62 -13.98
CA ILE A 380 21.57 -10.07 -14.09
C ILE A 380 22.25 -10.88 -12.97
N LYS A 381 23.37 -10.39 -12.43
CA LYS A 381 24.10 -11.06 -11.33
C LYS A 381 23.36 -11.01 -9.99
N VAL A 382 22.40 -10.11 -9.81
CA VAL A 382 21.70 -9.91 -8.54
C VAL A 382 20.72 -11.06 -8.29
N GLY A 383 20.89 -11.75 -7.16
CA GLY A 383 20.01 -12.84 -6.76
C GLY A 383 18.57 -12.39 -6.49
N PRO A 384 17.59 -13.32 -6.47
CA PRO A 384 16.19 -12.99 -6.19
C PRO A 384 16.02 -12.24 -4.87
N GLY A 385 15.28 -11.13 -4.91
CA GLY A 385 15.03 -10.26 -3.76
C GLY A 385 16.21 -9.39 -3.32
N GLY A 386 17.36 -9.49 -3.99
CA GLY A 386 18.56 -8.71 -3.70
C GLY A 386 19.23 -9.13 -2.40
N TRP A 387 19.46 -8.16 -1.52
CA TRP A 387 20.21 -8.30 -0.29
C TRP A 387 19.52 -9.20 0.74
N ARG A 388 20.31 -10.10 1.32
CA ARG A 388 20.04 -10.78 2.59
C ARG A 388 21.29 -10.66 3.46
N GLY A 389 21.13 -10.61 4.77
CA GLY A 389 22.29 -10.44 5.65
C GLY A 389 21.91 -10.07 7.07
N ASN A 390 22.91 -9.63 7.83
CA ASN A 390 22.73 -9.22 9.21
C ASN A 390 22.98 -7.72 9.34
N VAL A 391 22.14 -7.02 10.11
CA VAL A 391 22.38 -5.66 10.57
C VAL A 391 22.57 -5.71 12.08
N GLY A 392 23.68 -5.19 12.60
CA GLY A 392 23.97 -5.26 14.03
C GLY A 392 25.00 -4.27 14.49
N LEU A 393 25.19 -4.23 15.81
CA LEU A 393 26.08 -3.32 16.50
C LEU A 393 27.43 -3.98 16.77
N LEU A 394 28.51 -3.24 16.48
CA LEU A 394 29.88 -3.53 16.86
C LEU A 394 30.20 -2.97 18.25
N GLY A 395 31.23 -3.50 18.90
CA GLY A 395 31.67 -3.05 20.22
C GLY A 395 30.79 -3.48 21.40
N ILE A 396 29.76 -4.30 21.18
CA ILE A 396 28.85 -4.75 22.25
C ILE A 396 29.54 -5.71 23.21
N ALA A 397 30.17 -6.77 22.68
CA ALA A 397 30.77 -7.82 23.49
C ALA A 397 32.06 -7.38 24.19
N SER A 398 32.88 -6.55 23.54
CA SER A 398 34.11 -5.98 24.10
C SER A 398 33.82 -5.06 25.30
N ASN A 399 32.67 -4.37 25.30
CA ASN A 399 32.20 -3.58 26.44
C ASN A 399 31.41 -4.39 27.49
N GLY A 400 31.34 -5.72 27.36
CA GLY A 400 30.63 -6.59 28.30
C GLY A 400 29.12 -6.35 28.33
N ASN A 401 28.52 -5.90 27.21
CA ASN A 401 27.09 -5.60 27.09
C ASN A 401 26.35 -6.66 26.26
N ASN A 402 25.02 -6.63 26.31
CA ASN A 402 24.15 -7.47 25.47
C ASN A 402 23.13 -6.61 24.72
N VAL A 403 22.62 -7.15 23.61
CA VAL A 403 21.51 -6.57 22.85
C VAL A 403 20.26 -7.42 23.06
N CYS A 404 19.13 -6.77 23.32
CA CYS A 404 17.83 -7.41 23.45
C CYS A 404 17.04 -7.35 22.14
N PHE A 405 16.37 -8.45 21.80
CA PHE A 405 15.35 -8.53 20.76
C PHE A 405 14.01 -9.00 21.36
N ALA A 406 13.02 -9.21 20.50
CA ALA A 406 11.69 -9.68 20.92
C ALA A 406 11.76 -11.01 21.70
N GLU A 407 12.70 -11.88 21.33
CA GLU A 407 12.91 -13.18 21.97
C GLU A 407 13.31 -13.06 23.44
N GLU A 408 14.26 -12.17 23.75
CA GLU A 408 14.72 -11.94 25.12
C GLU A 408 13.65 -11.26 25.98
N LEU A 409 12.71 -10.52 25.36
CA LEU A 409 11.52 -10.00 26.03
C LEU A 409 10.45 -11.06 26.28
N ALA A 410 10.36 -12.10 25.45
CA ALA A 410 9.43 -13.21 25.69
C ALA A 410 9.93 -14.13 26.81
N GLY A 411 11.22 -14.43 26.84
CA GLY A 411 11.83 -15.29 27.85
C GLY A 411 13.32 -15.55 27.64
N PRO A 412 13.92 -16.51 28.37
CA PRO A 412 15.30 -16.90 28.17
C PRO A 412 15.49 -17.47 26.76
N SER A 413 16.22 -16.74 25.93
CA SER A 413 16.53 -17.10 24.54
C SER A 413 17.68 -18.12 24.50
N SER A 414 17.64 -19.09 23.58
CA SER A 414 18.70 -20.11 23.46
C SER A 414 20.02 -19.57 22.88
N THR A 415 19.97 -18.40 22.24
CA THR A 415 21.15 -17.73 21.66
C THR A 415 21.07 -16.25 21.94
N ILE A 416 22.23 -15.62 22.15
CA ILE A 416 22.38 -14.16 22.23
C ILE A 416 23.05 -13.70 20.95
N ASN A 417 22.48 -12.68 20.32
CA ASN A 417 22.97 -12.10 19.09
C ASN A 417 23.13 -10.60 19.29
N THR A 418 24.13 -9.99 18.65
CA THR A 418 24.31 -8.53 18.59
C THR A 418 23.78 -7.94 17.29
N ALA A 419 23.29 -8.80 16.40
CA ALA A 419 22.80 -8.48 15.08
C ALA A 419 21.47 -9.19 14.79
N ARG A 420 20.66 -8.57 13.94
CA ARG A 420 19.40 -9.07 13.42
C ARG A 420 19.60 -9.57 11.99
N ALA A 421 19.13 -10.77 11.68
CA ALA A 421 19.19 -11.37 10.36
C ALA A 421 17.95 -11.02 9.53
N TYR A 422 18.14 -10.78 8.24
CA TYR A 422 17.11 -10.38 7.27
C TYR A 422 17.19 -11.29 6.05
N TYR A 423 16.11 -12.01 5.77
CA TYR A 423 16.01 -12.89 4.61
C TYR A 423 14.57 -13.20 4.24
N THR A 424 14.37 -13.62 2.99
CA THR A 424 13.12 -14.23 2.54
C THR A 424 13.31 -15.74 2.47
N ARG A 425 12.46 -16.51 3.14
CA ARG A 425 12.47 -17.98 3.09
C ARG A 425 11.49 -18.46 2.03
N ARG A 426 12.00 -19.07 0.98
CA ARG A 426 11.19 -19.74 -0.05
C ARG A 426 11.02 -21.22 0.28
N THR A 427 9.78 -21.69 0.25
CA THR A 427 9.45 -23.11 0.31
C THR A 427 8.83 -23.55 -1.01
N ASN A 428 9.53 -24.40 -1.76
CA ASN A 428 9.04 -25.00 -3.00
C ASN A 428 9.00 -26.53 -2.85
N GLY A 429 7.84 -27.05 -2.46
CA GLY A 429 7.70 -28.45 -2.06
C GLY A 429 8.60 -28.76 -0.86
N ASN A 430 9.55 -29.69 -1.03
CA ASN A 430 10.52 -30.08 0.01
C ASN A 430 11.81 -29.25 0.01
N ILE A 431 11.97 -28.32 -0.95
CA ILE A 431 13.17 -27.48 -1.04
C ILE A 431 12.91 -26.16 -0.31
N VAL A 432 13.84 -25.82 0.60
CA VAL A 432 13.82 -24.54 1.31
C VAL A 432 15.09 -23.77 0.96
N SER A 433 14.92 -22.55 0.46
CA SER A 433 16.02 -21.65 0.10
C SER A 433 15.83 -20.26 0.72
N ASN A 434 16.92 -19.52 0.84
CA ASN A 434 16.90 -18.13 1.32
C ASN A 434 17.20 -17.16 0.18
N GLU A 435 16.41 -16.10 0.10
CA GLU A 435 16.45 -15.02 -0.88
C GLU A 435 16.55 -13.67 -0.16
N GLY A 436 16.75 -12.59 -0.91
CA GLY A 436 16.77 -11.23 -0.36
C GLY A 436 15.40 -10.75 0.14
N ILE A 437 15.39 -9.72 0.99
CA ILE A 437 14.17 -9.24 1.66
C ILE A 437 13.21 -8.47 0.73
N ASN A 438 13.75 -7.69 -0.19
CA ASN A 438 13.03 -6.84 -1.14
C ASN A 438 11.87 -5.99 -0.56
N LYS A 439 12.02 -5.50 0.68
CA LYS A 439 11.03 -4.69 1.41
C LYS A 439 11.71 -3.78 2.45
N PRO A 440 11.29 -2.51 2.61
CA PRO A 440 11.80 -1.60 3.64
C PRO A 440 11.21 -1.87 5.03
N TYR A 441 11.95 -1.51 6.07
CA TYR A 441 11.58 -1.74 7.47
C TYR A 441 11.84 -0.52 8.34
N ASP A 442 10.89 -0.15 9.18
CA ASP A 442 11.02 0.92 10.17
C ASP A 442 10.81 0.39 11.60
N CYS A 443 11.26 1.16 12.59
CA CYS A 443 11.15 0.84 14.02
C CYS A 443 11.83 -0.49 14.41
N HIS A 444 12.88 -0.86 13.68
CA HIS A 444 13.72 -2.02 13.94
C HIS A 444 14.74 -1.73 15.06
N ASN A 445 14.24 -1.31 16.22
CA ASN A 445 15.05 -0.80 17.33
C ASN A 445 16.05 -1.83 17.91
N PHE A 446 17.16 -1.32 18.46
CA PHE A 446 18.12 -2.09 19.26
C PHE A 446 18.07 -1.60 20.71
N LEU A 447 18.11 -2.51 21.67
CA LEU A 447 18.19 -2.19 23.10
C LEU A 447 19.45 -2.79 23.70
N ILE A 448 20.40 -1.94 24.09
CA ILE A 448 21.65 -2.31 24.74
C ILE A 448 21.43 -2.34 26.25
N ILE A 449 21.85 -3.43 26.89
CA ILE A 449 21.80 -3.63 28.34
C ILE A 449 23.14 -4.09 28.87
N ASN A 450 23.32 -4.00 30.19
CA ASN A 450 24.47 -4.57 30.87
C ASN A 450 24.58 -6.08 30.65
N GLY A 451 25.81 -6.57 30.51
CA GLY A 451 26.10 -7.99 30.50
C GLY A 451 25.57 -8.72 31.72
N LYS A 452 25.04 -9.93 31.51
CA LYS A 452 24.63 -10.84 32.58
C LYS A 452 25.16 -12.24 32.30
N ASN A 453 25.34 -13.02 33.36
CA ASN A 453 26.03 -14.31 33.30
C ASN A 453 25.12 -15.48 32.84
N THR A 454 23.80 -15.28 32.82
CA THR A 454 22.84 -16.33 32.42
C THR A 454 21.74 -15.76 31.53
N LEU A 455 21.22 -16.59 30.62
CA LEU A 455 20.14 -16.23 29.69
C LEU A 455 18.86 -15.76 30.40
N THR A 456 18.58 -16.28 31.59
CA THR A 456 17.44 -15.85 32.42
C THR A 456 17.66 -14.45 32.99
N GLN A 457 18.87 -14.14 33.47
CA GLN A 457 19.22 -12.81 33.94
C GLN A 457 19.21 -11.78 32.80
N ILE A 458 19.66 -12.16 31.60
CA ILE A 458 19.56 -11.34 30.40
C ILE A 458 18.10 -11.00 30.10
N SER A 459 17.21 -12.01 30.02
CA SER A 459 15.78 -11.79 29.74
C SER A 459 15.11 -10.88 30.79
N ASN A 460 15.41 -11.09 32.07
CA ASN A 460 14.87 -10.24 33.15
C ASN A 460 15.39 -8.80 33.05
N GLU A 461 16.67 -8.60 32.74
CA GLU A 461 17.24 -7.27 32.52
C GLU A 461 16.62 -6.60 31.28
N CYS A 462 16.48 -7.33 30.15
CA CYS A 462 15.83 -6.84 28.94
C CYS A 462 14.40 -6.35 29.23
N LYS A 463 13.60 -7.14 29.96
CA LYS A 463 12.24 -6.76 30.38
C LYS A 463 12.24 -5.50 31.25
N ALA A 464 13.12 -5.46 32.25
CA ALA A 464 13.21 -4.34 33.16
C ALA A 464 13.62 -3.04 32.43
N ARG A 465 14.59 -3.10 31.54
CA ARG A 465 15.07 -1.94 30.78
C ARG A 465 14.11 -1.52 29.67
N ALA A 466 13.50 -2.46 28.96
CA ALA A 466 12.47 -2.16 27.98
C ALA A 466 11.27 -1.44 28.62
N ALA A 467 10.88 -1.82 29.84
CA ALA A 467 9.80 -1.15 30.57
C ALA A 467 10.12 0.32 30.94
N THR A 468 11.39 0.74 30.90
CA THR A 468 11.77 2.15 31.10
C THR A 468 11.55 3.01 29.85
N ILE A 469 11.26 2.39 28.70
CA ILE A 469 11.09 3.05 27.41
C ILE A 469 9.62 2.91 27.02
N SER A 470 8.89 4.03 27.07
CA SER A 470 7.45 4.03 26.80
C SER A 470 7.16 3.53 25.38
N GLY A 471 6.26 2.54 25.25
CA GLY A 471 5.79 2.04 23.96
C GLY A 471 6.81 1.23 23.16
N LEU A 472 7.99 0.90 23.71
CA LEU A 472 9.01 0.16 22.98
C LEU A 472 8.52 -1.23 22.56
N LYS A 473 8.53 -1.47 21.25
CA LYS A 473 8.44 -2.80 20.66
C LYS A 473 9.79 -3.14 20.02
N LEU A 474 10.28 -4.34 20.29
CA LEU A 474 11.50 -4.85 19.67
C LEU A 474 11.12 -5.87 18.60
N ALA A 475 11.69 -5.70 17.41
CA ALA A 475 11.58 -6.68 16.34
C ALA A 475 12.41 -7.94 16.67
N SER A 476 11.97 -9.08 16.12
CA SER A 476 12.68 -10.36 16.25
C SER A 476 14.13 -10.26 15.78
N LYS A 477 15.01 -11.10 16.33
CA LYS A 477 16.37 -11.27 15.81
C LYS A 477 16.41 -11.93 14.41
N TYR A 478 15.32 -12.53 13.96
CA TYR A 478 15.15 -13.08 12.60
C TYR A 478 13.97 -12.43 11.89
N ILE A 479 14.25 -11.56 10.93
CA ILE A 479 13.25 -10.97 10.05
C ILE A 479 13.11 -11.86 8.83
N GLN A 480 11.98 -12.59 8.80
CA GLN A 480 11.69 -13.57 7.77
C GLN A 480 10.42 -13.20 7.01
N ARG A 481 10.55 -12.99 5.69
CA ARG A 481 9.43 -13.00 4.76
C ARG A 481 9.24 -14.42 4.22
N ASN A 482 8.00 -14.91 4.16
CA ASN A 482 7.70 -16.26 3.65
C ASN A 482 7.22 -16.19 2.19
N LEU A 483 7.84 -16.98 1.31
CA LEU A 483 7.37 -17.19 -0.06
C LEU A 483 7.14 -18.68 -0.31
N THR A 484 6.12 -19.00 -1.11
CA THR A 484 5.77 -20.38 -1.46
C THR A 484 5.75 -20.56 -2.97
N GLY A 485 6.20 -21.73 -3.45
CA GLY A 485 6.16 -22.07 -4.86
C GLY A 485 7.05 -21.17 -5.72
N THR A 486 6.54 -20.79 -6.90
CA THR A 486 7.28 -20.07 -7.95
C THR A 486 6.98 -18.56 -8.00
N SER A 487 6.24 -18.02 -7.04
CA SER A 487 5.92 -16.59 -7.01
C SER A 487 7.20 -15.75 -6.98
N PRO A 488 7.34 -14.73 -7.85
CA PRO A 488 8.54 -13.89 -7.88
C PRO A 488 8.69 -13.14 -6.55
N ASN A 489 9.93 -12.94 -6.13
CA ASN A 489 10.24 -12.08 -4.98
C ASN A 489 10.26 -10.62 -5.44
N SER A 490 9.08 -10.09 -5.75
CA SER A 490 8.90 -8.71 -6.19
C SER A 490 9.16 -7.71 -5.05
N VAL A 491 9.60 -6.52 -5.44
CA VAL A 491 9.78 -5.38 -4.54
C VAL A 491 8.44 -5.01 -3.94
N ASP A 492 8.40 -4.87 -2.62
CA ASP A 492 7.28 -4.29 -1.90
C ASP A 492 7.69 -2.90 -1.41
N LEU A 493 7.10 -1.85 -2.01
CA LEU A 493 7.38 -0.46 -1.67
C LEU A 493 6.71 -0.03 -0.35
N ILE A 494 5.84 -0.86 0.23
CA ILE A 494 5.20 -0.58 1.52
C ILE A 494 6.17 -0.92 2.64
N THR A 495 6.56 0.11 3.39
CA THR A 495 7.44 -0.02 4.57
C THR A 495 6.75 -0.83 5.68
N ASP A 496 7.46 -1.81 6.24
CA ASP A 496 7.00 -2.55 7.39
C ASP A 496 7.15 -1.70 8.66
N VAL A 497 6.03 -1.38 9.30
CA VAL A 497 5.95 -0.57 10.52
C VAL A 497 5.42 -1.38 11.72
N SER A 498 5.43 -2.71 11.63
CA SER A 498 4.81 -3.61 12.63
C SER A 498 5.33 -3.42 14.06
N TYR A 499 6.56 -2.92 14.20
CA TYR A 499 7.23 -2.70 15.48
C TYR A 499 7.30 -1.23 15.90
N CYS A 500 6.56 -0.34 15.26
CA CYS A 500 6.44 1.03 15.71
C CYS A 500 5.56 1.15 16.99
N PRO A 501 5.92 2.02 17.96
CA PRO A 501 5.08 2.33 19.11
C PRO A 501 3.73 2.88 18.63
N GLY A 502 2.62 2.32 19.17
CA GLY A 502 1.22 2.73 18.99
C GLY A 502 0.83 3.47 17.71
N ASP A 503 0.16 2.78 16.78
CA ASP A 503 -0.62 3.33 15.67
C ASP A 503 -0.13 4.68 15.15
N VAL A 504 1.13 4.74 14.71
CA VAL A 504 1.50 5.77 13.75
C VAL A 504 0.75 5.39 12.49
N ALA A 505 -0.47 5.92 12.40
CA ALA A 505 -1.31 5.73 11.25
C ALA A 505 -0.44 6.10 10.05
N PRO A 506 -0.24 5.20 9.06
CA PRO A 506 0.75 5.43 8.03
C PRO A 506 0.48 6.79 7.39
N THR A 507 1.53 7.60 7.28
CA THR A 507 1.43 8.86 6.54
C THR A 507 1.50 8.49 5.07
N ILE A 508 0.36 8.55 4.40
CA ILE A 508 0.19 8.19 3.01
C ILE A 508 0.12 9.48 2.20
N LEU A 509 0.95 9.59 1.17
CA LEU A 509 0.86 10.63 0.16
C LEU A 509 -0.11 10.15 -0.93
N VAL A 510 -1.29 10.75 -1.00
CA VAL A 510 -2.33 10.43 -1.98
C VAL A 510 -2.25 11.45 -3.12
N SER A 511 -2.01 10.98 -4.35
CA SER A 511 -1.94 11.84 -5.53
C SER A 511 -2.93 11.37 -6.61
N GLY A 512 -3.74 12.28 -7.15
CA GLY A 512 -4.75 11.95 -8.17
C GLY A 512 -4.90 13.00 -9.25
N GLU A 513 -5.64 12.65 -10.31
CA GLU A 513 -5.85 13.50 -11.48
C GLU A 513 -7.11 14.38 -11.31
N ILE A 514 -7.07 15.62 -11.80
CA ILE A 514 -8.23 16.52 -11.90
C ILE A 514 -8.55 16.73 -13.38
N LYS A 515 -9.82 16.56 -13.76
CA LYS A 515 -10.32 16.85 -15.11
C LYS A 515 -11.29 18.02 -15.09
N ASN A 516 -11.27 18.82 -16.16
CA ASN A 516 -12.22 19.89 -16.44
C ASN A 516 -12.22 21.08 -15.44
N ALA A 517 -11.14 21.30 -14.68
CA ALA A 517 -11.00 22.47 -13.83
C ALA A 517 -10.43 23.67 -14.60
N SER A 518 -11.13 24.81 -14.60
CA SER A 518 -10.67 26.07 -15.22
C SER A 518 -9.77 26.91 -14.31
N THR A 519 -9.82 26.66 -13.01
CA THR A 519 -8.98 27.26 -11.95
C THR A 519 -8.62 26.18 -10.94
N ALA A 520 -7.56 26.38 -10.15
CA ALA A 520 -7.16 25.42 -9.12
C ALA A 520 -8.31 25.25 -8.10
N PRO A 521 -8.90 24.04 -7.97
CA PRO A 521 -9.97 23.79 -7.03
C PRO A 521 -9.44 23.65 -5.61
N THR A 522 -10.27 23.92 -4.61
CA THR A 522 -9.98 23.56 -3.22
C THR A 522 -10.27 22.07 -3.05
N VAL A 523 -9.21 21.29 -2.78
CA VAL A 523 -9.31 19.83 -2.58
C VAL A 523 -9.04 19.51 -1.12
N THR A 524 -9.84 18.63 -0.53
CA THR A 524 -9.68 18.16 0.86
C THR A 524 -9.76 16.64 0.92
N ILE A 525 -8.95 16.02 1.76
CA ILE A 525 -8.99 14.59 2.05
C ILE A 525 -9.38 14.36 3.53
N THR A 526 -10.21 13.36 3.80
CA THR A 526 -10.60 12.99 5.16
C THR A 526 -10.83 11.49 5.27
N ASP A 527 -10.56 10.94 6.44
CA ASP A 527 -10.89 9.57 6.84
C ASP A 527 -12.23 9.48 7.60
N GLY A 528 -12.93 10.61 7.76
CA GLY A 528 -14.19 10.71 8.50
C GLY A 528 -14.03 10.83 10.02
N ILE A 529 -12.80 10.75 10.54
CA ILE A 529 -12.49 10.89 11.98
C ILE A 529 -11.71 12.17 12.23
N GLN A 530 -10.68 12.44 11.44
CA GLN A 530 -9.85 13.63 11.55
C GLN A 530 -10.43 14.82 10.79
N THR A 531 -10.01 16.02 11.19
CA THR A 531 -10.32 17.25 10.45
C THR A 531 -9.84 17.11 9.00
N PRO A 532 -10.67 17.45 7.99
CA PRO A 532 -10.28 17.36 6.60
C PRO A 532 -8.97 18.11 6.35
N VAL A 533 -8.00 17.43 5.73
CA VAL A 533 -6.70 17.99 5.37
C VAL A 533 -6.85 18.67 4.02
N GLU A 534 -6.46 19.93 3.93
CA GLU A 534 -6.38 20.63 2.64
C GLU A 534 -5.22 20.08 1.80
N CYS A 535 -5.54 19.75 0.56
CA CYS A 535 -4.62 19.22 -0.42
C CYS A 535 -4.03 20.34 -1.28
N GLN A 536 -2.81 20.13 -1.76
CA GLN A 536 -2.25 20.96 -2.81
C GLN A 536 -2.89 20.56 -4.14
N ALA A 537 -3.50 21.50 -4.86
CA ALA A 537 -4.21 21.22 -6.11
C ALA A 537 -3.85 22.22 -7.22
N THR A 538 -3.73 21.69 -8.44
CA THR A 538 -3.61 22.46 -9.69
C THR A 538 -4.88 22.26 -10.53
N THR A 539 -4.92 22.76 -11.76
CA THR A 539 -6.03 22.50 -12.68
C THR A 539 -6.09 21.04 -13.18
N THR A 540 -5.02 20.25 -13.01
CA THR A 540 -4.90 18.89 -13.56
C THR A 540 -4.56 17.80 -12.55
N ALA A 541 -4.18 18.15 -11.31
CA ALA A 541 -3.80 17.16 -10.30
C ALA A 541 -4.00 17.69 -8.87
N TYR A 542 -4.11 16.76 -7.91
CA TYR A 542 -4.02 17.07 -6.49
C TYR A 542 -3.06 16.12 -5.78
N SER A 543 -2.51 16.58 -4.65
CA SER A 543 -1.69 15.78 -3.75
C SER A 543 -1.96 16.17 -2.30
N CYS A 544 -2.12 15.17 -1.43
CA CYS A 544 -2.38 15.37 0.00
C CYS A 544 -1.62 14.33 0.82
N THR A 545 -1.14 14.73 1.99
CA THR A 545 -0.60 13.80 2.97
C THR A 545 -1.62 13.60 4.08
N ILE A 546 -2.01 12.34 4.33
CA ILE A 546 -2.91 11.99 5.42
C ILE A 546 -2.33 10.85 6.25
N THR A 547 -2.46 10.96 7.56
CA THR A 547 -1.94 10.02 8.55
C THR A 547 -3.15 9.28 9.12
N THR A 548 -3.45 8.07 8.64
CA THR A 548 -4.70 7.36 9.00
C THR A 548 -4.61 5.83 8.89
N ASN A 549 -5.36 5.14 9.76
CA ASN A 549 -5.52 3.69 9.81
C ASN A 549 -6.88 3.25 9.24
N GLU A 550 -7.70 4.20 8.81
CA GLU A 550 -9.05 3.91 8.33
C GLU A 550 -9.01 3.21 6.96
N PRO A 551 -9.89 2.22 6.72
CA PRO A 551 -9.88 1.43 5.49
C PRO A 551 -10.43 2.20 4.28
N ALA A 552 -10.93 3.42 4.46
CA ALA A 552 -11.50 4.25 3.41
C ALA A 552 -11.17 5.73 3.63
N LEU A 553 -10.81 6.41 2.54
CA LEU A 553 -10.57 7.86 2.45
C LEU A 553 -11.59 8.48 1.51
N THR A 554 -12.02 9.69 1.84
CA THR A 554 -12.87 10.53 1.00
C THR A 554 -12.10 11.74 0.52
N VAL A 555 -12.03 11.94 -0.80
CA VAL A 555 -11.43 13.12 -1.41
C VAL A 555 -12.53 13.98 -2.02
N ASN A 556 -12.58 15.25 -1.66
CA ASN A 556 -13.53 16.23 -2.17
C ASN A 556 -12.78 17.35 -2.88
N ALA A 557 -13.23 17.74 -4.07
CA ALA A 557 -12.78 18.92 -4.79
C ALA A 557 -13.94 19.90 -4.97
N THR A 558 -13.67 21.19 -4.79
CA THR A 558 -14.64 22.27 -5.00
C THR A 558 -14.01 23.39 -5.84
N SER A 559 -14.70 23.82 -6.89
CA SER A 559 -14.33 24.99 -7.71
C SER A 559 -15.57 25.82 -8.00
N GLY A 560 -15.77 26.90 -7.24
CA GLY A 560 -17.03 27.66 -7.26
C GLY A 560 -18.22 26.78 -6.85
N SER A 561 -19.14 26.54 -7.78
CA SER A 561 -20.32 25.66 -7.59
C SER A 561 -20.12 24.21 -8.03
N LEU A 562 -18.98 23.87 -8.64
CA LEU A 562 -18.67 22.52 -9.10
C LEU A 562 -18.05 21.72 -7.95
N VAL A 563 -18.56 20.50 -7.73
CA VAL A 563 -18.09 19.59 -6.68
C VAL A 563 -17.80 18.23 -7.32
N ALA A 564 -16.66 17.65 -6.99
CA ALA A 564 -16.32 16.27 -7.32
C ALA A 564 -15.88 15.54 -6.05
N THR A 565 -16.41 14.34 -5.83
CA THR A 565 -16.09 13.51 -4.66
C THR A 565 -15.74 12.11 -5.09
N CYS A 566 -14.78 11.49 -4.43
CA CYS A 566 -14.51 10.08 -4.56
C CYS A 566 -14.25 9.43 -3.20
N VAL A 567 -14.45 8.12 -3.14
CA VAL A 567 -14.08 7.28 -1.99
C VAL A 567 -13.12 6.22 -2.48
N MET A 568 -12.03 6.00 -1.75
CA MET A 568 -10.95 5.09 -2.12
C MET A 568 -10.39 4.39 -0.88
N ALA A 569 -9.78 3.22 -1.07
CA ALA A 569 -8.95 2.62 -0.03
C ALA A 569 -7.63 3.42 0.10
N PRO A 570 -6.99 3.44 1.29
CA PRO A 570 -5.69 4.08 1.47
C PRO A 570 -4.66 3.53 0.48
N SER A 571 -4.12 4.41 -0.36
CA SER A 571 -3.21 4.08 -1.47
C SER A 571 -2.47 5.35 -1.87
N THR A 572 -1.26 5.20 -2.44
CA THR A 572 -0.53 6.32 -3.04
C THR A 572 -1.19 6.86 -4.31
N VAL A 573 -2.00 6.02 -4.97
CA VAL A 573 -2.78 6.38 -6.16
C VAL A 573 -4.16 6.86 -5.75
N GLY A 574 -4.37 8.16 -5.88
CA GLY A 574 -5.65 8.86 -5.71
C GLY A 574 -6.63 8.59 -6.84
N CYS A 575 -7.89 8.94 -6.62
CA CYS A 575 -8.93 8.88 -7.63
C CYS A 575 -8.86 10.06 -8.63
N THR A 576 -9.48 9.90 -9.80
CA THR A 576 -9.68 11.01 -10.74
C THR A 576 -10.90 11.85 -10.33
N LEU A 577 -10.69 13.14 -10.06
CA LEU A 577 -11.74 14.12 -9.74
C LEU A 577 -12.15 14.86 -11.01
N ASN A 578 -13.33 14.56 -11.53
CA ASN A 578 -13.85 15.18 -12.74
C ASN A 578 -14.80 16.35 -12.40
N LEU A 579 -14.28 17.57 -12.44
CA LEU A 579 -15.05 18.80 -12.27
C LEU A 579 -15.71 19.17 -13.60
N ALA A 580 -16.55 18.29 -14.13
CA ALA A 580 -17.24 18.53 -15.39
C ALA A 580 -18.26 19.67 -15.22
N THR A 581 -18.22 20.66 -16.11
CA THR A 581 -19.39 21.48 -16.40
C THR A 581 -20.46 20.54 -16.96
N PRO A 582 -21.68 20.52 -16.43
CA PRO A 582 -22.70 19.60 -16.93
C PRO A 582 -22.98 19.93 -18.39
N THR A 583 -22.82 18.93 -19.26
CA THR A 583 -23.04 19.08 -20.70
C THR A 583 -24.51 19.36 -20.93
N LEU A 584 -24.82 20.58 -21.35
CA LEU A 584 -26.16 21.01 -21.73
C LEU A 584 -26.56 20.33 -23.04
N THR A 585 -27.49 19.38 -22.99
CA THR A 585 -28.02 18.70 -24.19
C THR A 585 -29.19 19.50 -24.75
N THR A 586 -29.23 19.67 -26.08
CA THR A 586 -30.36 20.30 -26.76
C THR A 586 -31.44 19.27 -27.05
N TYR A 587 -32.65 19.50 -26.53
CA TYR A 587 -33.82 18.67 -26.78
C TYR A 587 -34.84 19.41 -27.63
N THR A 588 -35.43 18.69 -28.59
CA THR A 588 -36.58 19.16 -29.39
C THR A 588 -37.79 18.30 -29.05
N ILE A 589 -38.83 18.89 -28.44
CA ILE A 589 -40.07 18.20 -28.06
C ILE A 589 -41.15 18.53 -29.08
N THR A 590 -41.78 17.49 -29.65
CA THR A 590 -42.88 17.65 -30.63
C THR A 590 -44.12 16.86 -30.22
N GLY A 591 -45.31 17.44 -30.35
CA GLY A 591 -46.58 16.75 -30.10
C GLY A 591 -47.76 17.41 -30.81
N ASN A 592 -48.97 16.91 -30.58
CA ASN A 592 -50.17 17.37 -31.30
C ASN A 592 -51.12 18.19 -30.41
N ILE A 593 -51.80 19.16 -31.03
CA ILE A 593 -52.95 19.88 -30.50
C ILE A 593 -54.17 19.51 -31.32
N ILE A 594 -55.13 18.88 -30.66
CA ILE A 594 -56.36 18.34 -31.25
C ILE A 594 -57.54 19.20 -30.77
N GLY A 595 -58.66 19.20 -31.50
CA GLY A 595 -59.89 19.85 -31.07
C GLY A 595 -60.25 21.13 -31.85
N GLY A 596 -61.44 21.67 -31.53
CA GLY A 596 -62.09 22.74 -32.30
C GLY A 596 -61.51 24.13 -32.09
N ARG A 597 -60.78 24.35 -30.98
CA ARG A 597 -60.14 25.63 -30.63
C ARG A 597 -58.61 25.55 -30.63
N ARG A 598 -58.03 24.62 -31.41
CA ARG A 598 -56.58 24.40 -31.45
C ARG A 598 -55.76 25.64 -31.84
N GLU A 599 -56.34 26.56 -32.60
CA GLU A 599 -55.73 27.84 -33.00
C GLU A 599 -55.65 28.88 -31.86
N GLU A 600 -56.35 28.63 -30.75
CA GLU A 600 -56.31 29.49 -29.56
C GLU A 600 -55.35 28.96 -28.48
N VAL A 601 -54.72 27.80 -28.70
CA VAL A 601 -53.84 27.17 -27.70
C VAL A 601 -52.43 27.72 -27.81
N VAL A 602 -51.87 28.10 -26.67
CA VAL A 602 -50.45 28.45 -26.50
C VAL A 602 -49.79 27.39 -25.64
N ILE A 603 -48.66 26.85 -26.10
CA ILE A 603 -47.84 25.91 -25.33
C ILE A 603 -46.54 26.61 -24.98
N GLU A 604 -46.14 26.50 -23.72
CA GLU A 604 -44.89 27.05 -23.20
C GLU A 604 -44.03 25.95 -22.59
N LEU A 605 -42.72 26.08 -22.76
CA LEU A 605 -41.68 25.26 -22.15
C LEU A 605 -40.73 26.19 -21.38
N ALA A 606 -40.64 26.00 -20.05
CA ALA A 606 -39.84 26.86 -19.17
C ALA A 606 -40.13 28.37 -19.34
N GLY A 607 -41.40 28.73 -19.61
CA GLY A 607 -41.85 30.12 -19.82
C GLY A 607 -41.58 30.68 -21.22
N THR A 608 -41.08 29.87 -22.16
CA THR A 608 -40.89 30.25 -23.57
C THR A 608 -41.96 29.61 -24.44
N ALA A 609 -42.64 30.41 -25.28
CA ALA A 609 -43.67 29.92 -26.18
C ALA A 609 -43.08 29.01 -27.27
N CYS A 610 -43.71 27.85 -27.46
CA CYS A 610 -43.37 26.89 -28.51
C CYS A 610 -43.90 27.35 -29.87
N THR A 611 -43.27 26.87 -30.94
CA THR A 611 -43.77 27.12 -32.30
C THR A 611 -44.91 26.15 -32.58
N ILE A 612 -46.05 26.65 -33.08
CA ILE A 612 -47.21 25.82 -33.41
C ILE A 612 -47.53 25.97 -34.90
N ASP A 613 -47.61 24.84 -35.59
CA ASP A 613 -48.05 24.75 -36.98
C ASP A 613 -49.53 24.36 -37.04
N HIS A 614 -50.35 25.29 -37.52
CA HIS A 614 -51.80 25.11 -37.70
C HIS A 614 -52.20 24.66 -39.11
N THR A 615 -51.24 24.43 -40.02
CA THR A 615 -51.52 24.09 -41.43
C THR A 615 -52.24 22.74 -41.58
N ASN A 616 -52.07 21.84 -40.60
CA ASN A 616 -52.70 20.53 -40.57
C ASN A 616 -53.63 20.37 -39.35
N ALA A 617 -54.56 19.41 -39.46
CA ALA A 617 -55.36 18.92 -38.34
C ALA A 617 -54.94 17.47 -38.03
N PRO A 618 -54.30 17.19 -36.88
CA PRO A 618 -54.07 18.09 -35.73
C PRO A 618 -52.96 19.13 -35.96
N SER A 619 -52.97 20.22 -35.19
CA SER A 619 -51.87 21.20 -35.19
C SER A 619 -50.66 20.60 -34.47
N ILE A 620 -49.45 20.91 -34.90
CA ILE A 620 -48.21 20.34 -34.33
C ILE A 620 -47.47 21.43 -33.58
N TYR A 621 -47.08 21.17 -32.33
CA TYR A 621 -46.22 22.07 -31.58
C TYR A 621 -44.79 21.54 -31.53
N THR A 622 -43.82 22.45 -31.56
CA THR A 622 -42.39 22.17 -31.47
C THR A 622 -41.76 23.13 -30.46
N CYS A 623 -41.16 22.57 -29.42
CA CYS A 623 -40.45 23.30 -28.37
C CYS A 623 -38.98 22.88 -28.34
N SER A 624 -38.06 23.80 -28.05
CA SER A 624 -36.65 23.47 -27.82
C SER A 624 -36.17 23.95 -26.45
N ILE A 625 -35.32 23.16 -25.79
CA ILE A 625 -34.69 23.52 -24.53
C ILE A 625 -33.27 22.96 -24.48
N GLN A 626 -32.34 23.72 -23.92
CA GLN A 626 -31.01 23.24 -23.56
C GLN A 626 -30.97 23.08 -22.03
N THR A 627 -30.81 21.85 -21.54
CA THR A 627 -30.89 21.58 -20.11
C THR A 627 -30.06 20.36 -19.72
N THR A 628 -29.78 20.27 -18.42
CA THR A 628 -29.15 19.12 -17.76
C THR A 628 -30.18 18.30 -16.98
N ALA A 629 -31.43 18.77 -16.92
CA ALA A 629 -32.53 18.08 -16.26
C ALA A 629 -33.05 16.93 -17.13
N ASN A 630 -33.45 15.83 -16.49
CA ASN A 630 -34.07 14.68 -17.14
C ASN A 630 -35.59 14.82 -17.31
N ILE A 631 -36.18 15.93 -16.85
CA ILE A 631 -37.62 16.21 -16.93
C ILE A 631 -37.80 17.66 -17.36
N ALA A 632 -38.75 17.89 -18.28
CA ALA A 632 -39.22 19.23 -18.60
C ALA A 632 -40.75 19.31 -18.55
N THR A 633 -41.28 20.43 -18.08
CA THR A 633 -42.73 20.63 -17.95
C THR A 633 -43.24 21.53 -19.06
N LEU A 634 -44.23 21.03 -19.80
CA LEU A 634 -45.01 21.80 -20.77
C LEU A 634 -46.25 22.36 -20.08
N SER A 635 -46.55 23.63 -20.33
CA SER A 635 -47.80 24.29 -19.91
C SER A 635 -48.60 24.70 -21.14
N ALA A 636 -49.88 24.35 -21.16
CA ALA A 636 -50.80 24.73 -22.23
C ALA A 636 -51.89 25.66 -21.69
N SER A 637 -52.17 26.73 -22.42
CA SER A 637 -53.21 27.70 -22.10
C SER A 637 -54.03 28.07 -23.34
N GLY A 638 -55.21 28.67 -23.14
CA GLY A 638 -56.11 29.02 -24.25
C GLY A 638 -56.94 27.83 -24.78
N GLY A 639 -57.98 28.12 -25.57
CA GLY A 639 -58.80 27.10 -26.24
C GLY A 639 -59.53 26.07 -25.36
N GLY A 640 -59.58 26.24 -24.03
CA GLY A 640 -60.15 25.24 -23.11
C GLY A 640 -59.32 23.95 -23.04
N VAL A 641 -58.00 24.07 -23.18
CA VAL A 641 -57.07 22.95 -23.31
C VAL A 641 -57.01 22.04 -22.07
N THR A 642 -57.00 20.73 -22.31
CA THR A 642 -56.75 19.70 -21.29
C THR A 642 -55.75 18.67 -21.82
N PRO A 643 -54.75 18.25 -21.03
CA PRO A 643 -54.34 18.81 -19.72
C PRO A 643 -53.72 20.22 -19.85
N SER A 644 -53.74 21.03 -18.80
CA SER A 644 -53.11 22.37 -18.79
C SER A 644 -51.61 22.33 -18.47
N SER A 645 -51.10 21.22 -17.96
CA SER A 645 -49.66 21.01 -17.74
C SER A 645 -49.31 19.52 -17.71
N VAL A 646 -48.17 19.16 -18.30
CA VAL A 646 -47.64 17.78 -18.35
C VAL A 646 -46.12 17.80 -18.27
N SER A 647 -45.53 16.84 -17.55
CA SER A 647 -44.08 16.64 -17.52
C SER A 647 -43.64 15.57 -18.52
N VAL A 648 -42.56 15.83 -19.25
CA VAL A 648 -41.97 14.99 -20.29
C VAL A 648 -40.60 14.50 -19.82
N GLN A 649 -40.33 13.20 -20.00
CA GLN A 649 -39.01 12.61 -19.71
C GLN A 649 -38.04 12.89 -20.86
N LEU A 650 -36.87 13.42 -20.55
CA LEU A 650 -35.81 13.72 -21.50
C LEU A 650 -34.79 12.58 -21.47
N THR A 651 -34.99 11.57 -22.33
CA THR A 651 -34.04 10.47 -22.49
C THR A 651 -32.92 10.90 -23.44
N PRO A 652 -31.63 10.77 -23.09
CA PRO A 652 -30.53 11.06 -24.00
C PRO A 652 -30.59 10.17 -25.25
N GLY A 653 -30.65 10.78 -26.44
CA GLY A 653 -30.59 10.10 -27.72
C GLY A 653 -29.16 10.08 -28.28
N THR A 654 -28.98 9.43 -29.44
CA THR A 654 -27.70 9.38 -30.15
C THR A 654 -27.47 10.57 -31.10
N SER A 655 -28.39 11.54 -31.15
CA SER A 655 -28.33 12.73 -32.01
C SER A 655 -28.38 14.02 -31.20
N ASP A 656 -27.70 15.07 -31.68
CA ASP A 656 -27.78 16.44 -31.16
C ASP A 656 -28.33 17.37 -32.26
N PRO A 657 -29.55 17.93 -32.13
CA PRO A 657 -30.47 17.79 -30.99
C PRO A 657 -31.13 16.41 -30.89
N THR A 658 -31.48 15.99 -29.67
CA THR A 658 -32.28 14.78 -29.43
C THR A 658 -33.77 15.12 -29.55
N THR A 659 -34.49 14.41 -30.43
CA THR A 659 -35.94 14.57 -30.57
C THR A 659 -36.69 13.68 -29.57
N VAL A 660 -37.64 14.27 -28.84
CA VAL A 660 -38.48 13.60 -27.85
C VAL A 660 -39.95 13.77 -28.22
N GLU A 661 -40.73 12.69 -28.17
CA GLU A 661 -42.17 12.76 -28.39
C GLU A 661 -42.87 13.37 -27.17
N GLY A 662 -43.57 14.48 -27.38
CA GLY A 662 -44.34 15.20 -26.37
C GLY A 662 -45.81 14.74 -26.28
N PRO A 663 -46.52 15.11 -25.20
CA PRO A 663 -47.92 14.76 -25.00
C PRO A 663 -48.86 15.43 -26.01
N ASN A 664 -50.04 14.85 -26.21
CA ASN A 664 -51.10 15.50 -26.98
C ASN A 664 -51.96 16.40 -26.08
N PHE A 665 -52.32 17.57 -26.58
CA PHE A 665 -53.20 18.54 -25.92
C PHE A 665 -54.54 18.61 -26.64
N ASN A 666 -55.66 18.61 -25.90
CA ASN A 666 -57.00 18.67 -26.48
C ASN A 666 -57.68 20.00 -26.15
N ALA A 667 -57.95 20.81 -27.18
CA ALA A 667 -58.60 22.12 -27.09
C ALA A 667 -60.12 21.98 -27.24
N ILE A 668 -60.84 22.03 -26.12
CA ILE A 668 -62.27 21.73 -26.08
C ILE A 668 -63.12 23.00 -26.11
N ILE A 669 -64.25 22.95 -26.82
CA ILE A 669 -65.28 23.99 -26.75
C ILE A 669 -66.08 23.77 -25.44
N PRO A 670 -66.08 24.69 -24.46
CA PRO A 670 -66.94 24.54 -23.30
C PRO A 670 -68.41 24.76 -23.69
N ARG A 671 -69.30 23.86 -23.24
CA ARG A 671 -70.76 24.01 -23.30
C ARG A 671 -71.31 24.32 -21.92
N THR A 672 -72.35 25.13 -21.86
CA THR A 672 -72.99 25.55 -20.61
C THR A 672 -74.32 24.81 -20.41
N ILE A 673 -74.46 24.16 -19.26
CA ILE A 673 -75.73 23.62 -18.76
C ILE A 673 -76.21 24.55 -17.65
N SER A 674 -77.30 25.27 -17.88
CA SER A 674 -77.81 26.27 -16.94
C SER A 674 -79.27 26.02 -16.60
N GLY A 675 -79.79 26.70 -15.59
CA GLY A 675 -81.21 26.68 -15.27
C GLY A 675 -81.49 27.19 -13.87
N THR A 676 -82.73 27.03 -13.43
CA THR A 676 -83.16 27.42 -12.08
C THR A 676 -83.48 26.20 -11.24
N ILE A 677 -83.08 26.22 -9.97
CA ILE A 677 -83.55 25.28 -8.95
C ILE A 677 -84.48 26.01 -7.99
N SER A 678 -85.71 25.51 -7.87
CA SER A 678 -86.75 26.14 -7.07
C SER A 678 -87.18 25.23 -5.91
N PHE A 679 -87.13 25.75 -4.68
CA PHE A 679 -87.54 25.07 -3.47
C PHE A 679 -88.94 25.55 -3.05
N THR A 680 -89.94 24.66 -3.09
CA THR A 680 -91.36 25.00 -2.88
C THR A 680 -92.02 24.11 -1.81
N ASN A 681 -93.12 24.56 -1.20
CA ASN A 681 -93.84 23.83 -0.13
C ASN A 681 -93.02 23.59 1.15
N GLN A 682 -92.42 24.65 1.71
CA GLN A 682 -91.68 24.64 3.00
C GLN A 682 -90.60 23.54 3.07
N VAL A 683 -89.70 23.50 2.08
CA VAL A 683 -88.49 22.66 2.14
C VAL A 683 -87.52 23.23 3.16
N THR A 684 -87.05 22.39 4.08
CA THR A 684 -85.94 22.72 5.00
C THR A 684 -84.90 21.61 4.86
N ILE A 685 -83.95 21.81 3.95
CA ILE A 685 -82.79 20.92 3.76
C ILE A 685 -81.53 21.64 4.22
N ALA A 686 -80.55 20.90 4.71
CA ALA A 686 -79.30 21.46 5.20
C ALA A 686 -78.36 21.84 4.04
N GLN A 687 -78.32 21.02 3.00
CA GLN A 687 -77.44 21.21 1.85
C GLN A 687 -78.12 20.79 0.55
N ALA A 688 -77.84 21.55 -0.52
CA ALA A 688 -78.15 21.19 -1.89
C ALA A 688 -76.92 21.42 -2.78
N SER A 689 -76.64 20.50 -3.69
CA SER A 689 -75.55 20.60 -4.65
C SER A 689 -75.99 20.13 -6.03
N ILE A 690 -75.45 20.77 -7.05
CA ILE A 690 -75.54 20.33 -8.44
C ILE A 690 -74.12 20.03 -8.92
N SER A 691 -73.95 18.88 -9.56
CA SER A 691 -72.68 18.46 -10.16
C SER A 691 -72.92 17.86 -11.54
N VAL A 692 -71.87 17.83 -12.36
CA VAL A 692 -71.82 17.13 -13.66
C VAL A 692 -70.77 16.04 -13.60
N LEU A 693 -70.88 15.02 -14.45
CA LEU A 693 -69.93 13.90 -14.49
C LEU A 693 -68.53 14.35 -14.94
N GLU A 694 -68.48 15.13 -16.02
CA GLU A 694 -67.25 15.74 -16.53
C GLU A 694 -67.43 17.25 -16.67
N GLY A 695 -66.67 18.03 -15.90
CA GLY A 695 -66.79 19.50 -15.87
C GLY A 695 -67.02 20.03 -14.46
N ASN A 696 -67.41 21.30 -14.37
CA ASN A 696 -67.57 21.99 -13.08
C ASN A 696 -68.87 22.77 -13.03
N CYS A 697 -69.57 22.71 -11.90
CA CYS A 697 -70.70 23.56 -11.59
C CYS A 697 -70.27 24.70 -10.65
N GLY A 698 -70.88 25.87 -10.79
CA GLY A 698 -70.68 27.00 -9.89
C GLY A 698 -71.10 26.71 -8.44
N THR A 699 -70.91 27.69 -7.56
CA THR A 699 -71.01 27.63 -6.08
C THR A 699 -72.25 26.91 -5.50
N ALA A 700 -72.12 26.46 -4.24
CA ALA A 700 -73.14 25.76 -3.46
C ALA A 700 -74.53 26.43 -3.49
N ILE A 701 -75.58 25.60 -3.53
CA ILE A 701 -76.96 26.05 -3.68
C ILE A 701 -77.56 26.27 -2.30
N ASN A 702 -77.85 27.53 -1.97
CA ASN A 702 -78.69 27.85 -0.82
C ASN A 702 -80.10 27.24 -0.94
N PRO A 703 -80.55 26.42 0.00
CA PRO A 703 -81.80 25.65 -0.15
C PRO A 703 -83.06 26.47 0.17
N THR A 704 -83.15 27.69 -0.34
CA THR A 704 -84.27 28.62 -0.11
C THR A 704 -84.60 29.38 -1.38
N GLY A 705 -85.89 29.49 -1.71
CA GLY A 705 -86.36 30.26 -2.86
C GLY A 705 -86.01 29.61 -4.21
N SER A 706 -85.86 30.44 -5.24
CA SER A 706 -85.40 30.02 -6.57
C SER A 706 -84.01 30.57 -6.83
N GLN A 707 -83.10 29.73 -7.33
CA GLN A 707 -81.72 30.12 -7.62
C GLN A 707 -81.29 29.62 -8.99
N SER A 708 -80.50 30.43 -9.68
CA SER A 708 -79.85 30.02 -10.92
C SER A 708 -78.61 29.16 -10.64
N TYR A 709 -78.41 28.13 -11.45
CA TYR A 709 -77.16 27.38 -11.49
C TYR A 709 -76.60 27.36 -12.91
N SER A 710 -75.28 27.19 -13.01
CA SER A 710 -74.57 27.07 -14.27
C SER A 710 -73.42 26.09 -14.11
N CYS A 711 -73.35 25.12 -15.02
CA CYS A 711 -72.30 24.12 -15.11
C CYS A 711 -71.63 24.21 -16.49
N THR A 712 -70.32 24.06 -16.51
CA THR A 712 -69.52 24.01 -17.72
C THR A 712 -69.12 22.56 -17.99
N VAL A 713 -69.43 22.06 -19.19
CA VAL A 713 -69.14 20.69 -19.64
C VAL A 713 -68.36 20.70 -20.97
N PRO A 714 -67.52 19.69 -21.23
CA PRO A 714 -66.87 19.49 -22.54
C PRO A 714 -67.88 19.29 -23.69
N ASP A 715 -67.64 19.88 -24.86
CA ASP A 715 -68.39 19.59 -26.09
C ASP A 715 -68.13 18.18 -26.60
N GLY A 716 -69.17 17.51 -27.08
CA GLY A 716 -69.07 16.17 -27.69
C GLY A 716 -68.88 15.02 -26.70
N VAL A 717 -68.95 15.29 -25.39
CA VAL A 717 -68.83 14.26 -24.34
C VAL A 717 -70.19 13.92 -23.75
N GLU A 718 -70.40 12.64 -23.45
CA GLU A 718 -71.58 12.17 -22.75
C GLU A 718 -71.54 12.60 -21.28
N ASN A 719 -72.60 13.25 -20.80
CA ASN A 719 -72.61 13.82 -19.46
C ASN A 719 -73.91 13.55 -18.69
N THR A 720 -73.86 13.67 -17.37
CA THR A 720 -75.01 13.48 -16.47
C THR A 720 -75.02 14.61 -15.46
N LEU A 721 -76.18 15.26 -15.30
CA LEU A 721 -76.41 16.28 -14.28
C LEU A 721 -76.97 15.62 -13.03
N THR A 722 -76.27 15.75 -11.90
CA THR A 722 -76.69 15.16 -10.62
C THR A 722 -77.07 16.26 -9.64
N ILE A 723 -78.27 16.14 -9.08
CA ILE A 723 -78.79 16.99 -8.01
C ILE A 723 -78.79 16.17 -6.74
N THR A 724 -78.16 16.67 -5.69
CA THR A 724 -78.16 16.03 -4.37
C THR A 724 -78.69 17.00 -3.32
N ILE A 725 -79.58 16.53 -2.46
CA ILE A 725 -80.09 17.22 -1.29
C ILE A 725 -79.85 16.37 -0.05
N SER A 726 -79.47 17.01 1.05
CA SER A 726 -79.24 16.34 2.33
C SER A 726 -79.88 17.16 3.46
N PRO A 727 -80.68 16.53 4.36
CA PRO A 727 -81.13 15.13 4.32
C PRO A 727 -82.19 14.86 3.22
N PRO A 728 -82.41 13.58 2.81
CA PRO A 728 -83.40 13.21 1.78
C PRO A 728 -84.86 13.40 2.21
N CYS A 729 -85.09 13.82 3.45
CA CYS A 729 -86.35 13.82 4.17
C CYS A 729 -86.46 15.03 5.10
N SER A 730 -87.67 15.56 5.30
CA SER A 730 -87.89 16.64 6.27
C SER A 730 -87.70 16.17 7.72
N THR A 731 -87.33 17.04 8.66
CA THR A 731 -87.16 16.68 10.08
C THR A 731 -88.47 16.82 10.89
N GLY A 732 -88.61 16.07 12.00
CA GLY A 732 -89.74 16.14 12.96
C GLY A 732 -90.78 15.00 12.88
N ASN A 733 -91.77 15.02 13.79
CA ASN A 733 -92.81 13.97 13.99
C ASN A 733 -93.76 13.71 12.80
N ASN A 734 -93.57 14.40 11.66
CA ASN A 734 -94.29 14.22 10.40
C ASN A 734 -93.29 14.33 9.22
N SER A 735 -92.18 13.59 9.30
CA SER A 735 -91.14 13.57 8.26
C SER A 735 -91.73 13.14 6.92
N ARG A 736 -91.52 13.96 5.88
CA ARG A 736 -91.96 13.67 4.51
C ARG A 736 -90.78 13.63 3.57
N LYS A 737 -90.84 12.73 2.58
CA LYS A 737 -89.82 12.59 1.54
C LYS A 737 -89.78 13.85 0.68
N TYR A 738 -88.60 14.26 0.24
CA TYR A 738 -88.47 15.29 -0.78
C TYR A 738 -88.60 14.67 -2.17
N GLN A 739 -89.29 15.38 -3.06
CA GLN A 739 -89.37 15.04 -4.47
C GLN A 739 -88.54 16.04 -5.28
N ILE A 740 -87.55 15.54 -6.01
CA ILE A 740 -86.78 16.32 -6.99
C ILE A 740 -87.35 15.99 -8.37
N THR A 741 -87.71 17.00 -9.15
CA THR A 741 -88.26 16.83 -10.50
C THR A 741 -87.54 17.73 -11.50
N GLN A 742 -87.34 17.20 -12.71
CA GLN A 742 -86.92 17.94 -13.89
C GLN A 742 -87.63 17.32 -15.10
N GLY A 743 -88.62 18.01 -15.65
CA GLY A 743 -89.46 17.46 -16.72
C GLY A 743 -90.10 16.12 -16.32
N THR A 744 -89.81 15.06 -17.09
CA THR A 744 -90.27 13.68 -16.82
C THR A 744 -89.41 12.91 -15.81
N ASN A 745 -88.21 13.40 -15.49
CA ASN A 745 -87.34 12.77 -14.52
C ASN A 745 -87.77 13.19 -13.11
N SER A 746 -87.98 12.21 -12.23
CA SER A 746 -88.29 12.49 -10.84
C SER A 746 -87.66 11.47 -9.89
N SER A 747 -87.34 11.92 -8.70
CA SER A 747 -86.81 11.10 -7.61
C SER A 747 -87.52 11.46 -6.32
N LEU A 748 -87.94 10.45 -5.54
CA LEU A 748 -88.69 10.63 -4.29
C LEU A 748 -87.94 9.97 -3.13
N GLY A 749 -87.49 10.80 -2.18
CA GLY A 749 -86.96 10.35 -0.89
C GLY A 749 -85.58 9.68 -0.91
N THR A 750 -84.87 9.67 -2.04
CA THR A 750 -83.48 9.19 -2.12
C THR A 750 -82.47 10.31 -1.85
N GLY A 751 -82.89 11.57 -1.96
CA GLY A 751 -82.01 12.74 -1.85
C GLY A 751 -81.18 13.00 -3.09
N THR A 752 -81.28 12.20 -4.15
CA THR A 752 -80.50 12.40 -5.38
C THR A 752 -81.36 12.18 -6.62
N LEU A 753 -81.15 13.01 -7.65
CA LEU A 753 -81.68 12.81 -9.00
C LEU A 753 -80.52 12.93 -10.01
N ALA A 754 -80.30 11.90 -10.81
CA ALA A 754 -79.36 11.94 -11.93
C ALA A 754 -80.15 12.08 -13.25
N ILE A 755 -79.78 13.07 -14.05
CA ILE A 755 -80.41 13.40 -15.32
C ILE A 755 -79.38 13.15 -16.43
N PRO A 756 -79.58 12.13 -17.28
CA PRO A 756 -78.69 11.92 -18.41
C PRO A 756 -78.84 13.08 -19.40
N LEU A 757 -77.74 13.75 -19.71
CA LEU A 757 -77.70 14.83 -20.71
C LEU A 757 -77.37 14.28 -22.11
N GLY A 758 -76.89 13.04 -22.21
CA GLY A 758 -76.35 12.46 -23.44
C GLY A 758 -75.07 13.19 -23.89
N THR A 759 -74.69 13.01 -25.15
CA THR A 759 -73.59 13.74 -25.77
C THR A 759 -73.94 15.23 -25.89
N VAL A 760 -73.25 16.08 -25.15
CA VAL A 760 -73.54 17.52 -25.12
C VAL A 760 -72.87 18.20 -26.31
N THR A 761 -73.63 18.52 -27.35
CA THR A 761 -73.15 19.22 -28.56
C THR A 761 -73.52 20.72 -28.61
N GLY A 762 -74.16 21.23 -27.56
CA GLY A 762 -74.65 22.60 -27.46
C GLY A 762 -75.04 22.98 -26.04
N ASN A 763 -75.23 24.28 -25.79
CA ASN A 763 -75.70 24.77 -24.49
C ASN A 763 -77.13 24.27 -24.21
N GLN A 764 -77.41 23.90 -22.96
CA GLN A 764 -78.72 23.37 -22.57
C GLN A 764 -79.25 24.09 -21.33
N THR A 765 -80.57 24.21 -21.25
CA THR A 765 -81.26 24.73 -20.05
C THR A 765 -82.07 23.61 -19.38
N ARG A 766 -82.00 23.53 -18.05
CA ARG A 766 -82.65 22.51 -17.22
C ARG A 766 -83.19 23.14 -15.94
N ASP A 767 -84.50 23.29 -15.83
CA ASP A 767 -85.12 23.79 -14.60
C ASP A 767 -85.50 22.64 -13.67
N ILE A 768 -85.11 22.76 -12.40
CA ILE A 768 -85.26 21.75 -11.36
C ILE A 768 -86.26 22.27 -10.31
N SER A 769 -87.20 21.43 -9.91
CA SER A 769 -88.10 21.70 -8.79
C SER A 769 -87.86 20.73 -7.66
N VAL A 770 -87.74 21.24 -6.45
CA VAL A 770 -87.66 20.46 -5.21
C VAL A 770 -88.84 20.82 -4.33
N SER A 771 -89.64 19.82 -3.97
CA SER A 771 -90.82 20.01 -3.14
C SER A 771 -90.96 18.94 -2.06
N ARG A 772 -91.60 19.30 -0.94
CA ARG A 772 -91.96 18.34 0.11
C ARG A 772 -93.16 17.50 -0.35
N SER A 773 -93.00 16.18 -0.36
CA SER A 773 -94.06 15.24 -0.77
C SER A 773 -95.09 15.01 0.35
N ASN A 774 -96.22 14.40 -0.01
CA ASN A 774 -97.17 13.84 0.95
C ASN A 774 -96.78 12.42 1.41
N THR A 775 -95.68 11.84 0.92
CA THR A 775 -95.22 10.52 1.35
C THR A 775 -94.35 10.65 2.60
N ASN A 776 -94.64 9.85 3.64
CA ASN A 776 -93.81 9.79 4.84
C ASN A 776 -92.40 9.27 4.51
N CYS A 777 -91.43 9.78 5.26
CA CYS A 777 -90.19 9.05 5.51
C CYS A 777 -90.48 7.98 6.55
#